data_AF-A0A8H5WZ89-F1
#
_entry.id   AF-A0A8H5WZ89-F1
#
_cell.length_a   1.000
_cell.length_b   1.000
_cell.length_c   1.000
_cell.angle_alpha   90.00
_cell.angle_beta   90.00
_cell.angle_gamma   90.00
#
_symmetry.space_group_name_H-M   'P 1'
#
loop_
_entity.id
_entity.type
_entity.pdbx_description
1 polymer ?
#
loop_
_entity_poly.entity_id
_entity_poly.type
_entity_poly.pdbx_seq_one_letter_code
_entity_poly.pdbx_strand_id
1 'polypeptide(L)'
;MRVNSPFDITKCARPNILALEPYTSERDDYPPGADITLLDANENAFGPSIDFNRSGSKSNGSKGEFATLNPTGANKAAVIEQPTVDPEGLQLHRYPDAHSMQLRQKFCDFRQVQGAKPLTVQNVCLTVGGDESIDIIIRVFCTPGKDKILICPPTYGMYEVSAHVNDVGITKVNLDVDNGFALRPDAINEILSADPTIKVVFICSPGNPAGNLLERSDIVKVLEHPTWNGVVVVDEAYIDFAPEGSSFVTDVNTWPNLIVAHTMSKAFGLAAIRLGISYSQSQITRLMNNVRGPYNMSAPTVALASAALSPDGLCVMEENRTMMVQQRDRLLQELPKIPGFGRFLGDFQTNFVLAQFLDKPADQGGEPDNATATALKDSLATRGPILVRDRSKQIGCSGSLRITVGNKEQVDDLLVQIRTTLKEMYKARQTVSPFPGRERHLLGLTECHNCKADPKVTPSGARDGPRVEDQRSWSGGVIGCCTAYYLTRHPAYNPQRDQITILEASSIASAASGKAGGLIALWAYPSCIVPLSFQLHADLAAHHAGAEKWGYRRIHSARLGARGRTRSGLASGSDAGARGNMVIPTVPADLDWLHVENVHSYRSTGTPENTAQVIPYEFTTTMAELAIEKGANVILGRATSIDAVNGAAKSVTYVPKGDSASATVPATDIVLCAGPWTRSLLPAAPIVGLRQHSVIMRPTRPRPLSGYMLFTEISLATSGVRRAKHVTAEIFTRPNNTVWAAGDTDDIASFNIPETAEAVLPDEETCDNILAHVGAISDELGTSEVLSRQACYLPNVEGDVPGPILGGTAVKGVWIASGHSCWGIQNGPGTGKIMAEFVYDGKAVSADVDELDIRHLDGGSQD
;
A
#
# COMPACT_ATOMS: atom_id res chain seq x y z
N MET A 1 -13.70 2.69 30.29
CA MET A 1 -15.06 2.09 30.43
C MET A 1 -15.34 1.82 31.91
N ARG A 2 -16.60 1.63 32.33
CA ARG A 2 -16.88 1.09 33.69
C ARG A 2 -16.43 -0.37 33.70
N VAL A 3 -15.52 -0.72 34.61
CA VAL A 3 -14.79 -2.01 34.61
C VAL A 3 -15.71 -3.23 34.87
N ASN A 4 -16.88 -3.02 35.50
CA ASN A 4 -17.84 -4.08 35.84
C ASN A 4 -19.18 -3.93 35.08
N SER A 5 -19.15 -3.70 33.77
CA SER A 5 -20.38 -3.70 32.97
C SER A 5 -20.80 -5.15 32.64
N PRO A 6 -22.07 -5.56 32.88
CA PRO A 6 -22.58 -6.86 32.43
C PRO A 6 -22.90 -6.90 30.92
N PHE A 7 -22.72 -5.77 30.22
CA PHE A 7 -22.96 -5.66 28.78
C PHE A 7 -21.89 -6.41 27.98
N ASP A 8 -22.35 -7.25 27.06
CA ASP A 8 -21.52 -8.03 26.15
C ASP A 8 -22.14 -7.92 24.74
N ILE A 9 -21.46 -7.20 23.85
CA ILE A 9 -21.95 -6.96 22.49
C ILE A 9 -22.16 -8.26 21.70
N THR A 10 -21.38 -9.31 21.99
CA THR A 10 -21.48 -10.60 21.30
C THR A 10 -22.79 -11.34 21.59
N LYS A 11 -23.47 -10.99 22.70
CA LYS A 11 -24.78 -11.53 23.09
C LYS A 11 -25.96 -10.69 22.57
N CYS A 12 -25.70 -9.49 22.03
CA CYS A 12 -26.73 -8.56 21.57
C CYS A 12 -26.76 -8.40 20.05
N ALA A 13 -25.61 -8.45 19.39
CA ALA A 13 -25.53 -8.39 17.94
C ALA A 13 -25.88 -9.75 17.28
N ARG A 14 -26.41 -9.71 16.06
CA ARG A 14 -26.72 -10.95 15.30
C ARG A 14 -25.40 -11.66 14.93
N PRO A 15 -25.30 -13.00 15.04
CA PRO A 15 -24.06 -13.72 14.76
C PRO A 15 -23.49 -13.48 13.35
N ASN A 16 -24.36 -13.39 12.33
CA ASN A 16 -23.94 -13.10 10.96
C ASN A 16 -23.30 -11.70 10.82
N ILE A 17 -23.72 -10.71 11.62
CA ILE A 17 -23.15 -9.36 11.60
C ILE A 17 -21.83 -9.30 12.38
N LEU A 18 -21.69 -10.07 13.47
CA LEU A 18 -20.43 -10.18 14.22
C LEU A 18 -19.30 -10.85 13.41
N ALA A 19 -19.66 -11.65 12.40
CA ALA A 19 -18.71 -12.33 11.51
C ALA A 19 -18.34 -11.51 10.25
N LEU A 20 -18.93 -10.31 10.07
CA LEU A 20 -18.60 -9.44 8.95
C LEU A 20 -17.46 -8.48 9.33
N GLU A 21 -16.38 -8.54 8.57
CA GLU A 21 -15.37 -7.47 8.55
C GLU A 21 -15.91 -6.24 7.81
N PRO A 22 -15.58 -5.01 8.25
CA PRO A 22 -15.89 -3.81 7.49
C PRO A 22 -15.30 -3.86 6.07
N TYR A 23 -16.05 -3.36 5.08
CA TYR A 23 -15.52 -3.22 3.73
C TYR A 23 -14.33 -2.26 3.72
N THR A 24 -13.17 -2.72 3.26
CA THR A 24 -11.97 -1.90 3.06
C THR A 24 -11.79 -1.52 1.59
N SER A 25 -11.54 -0.24 1.37
CA SER A 25 -11.07 0.31 0.10
C SER A 25 -9.55 0.21 0.01
N GLU A 26 -8.98 0.07 -1.19
CA GLU A 26 -7.52 0.26 -1.36
C GLU A 26 -7.10 1.70 -1.07
N ARG A 27 -8.06 2.64 -1.01
CA ARG A 27 -7.83 4.03 -0.61
C ARG A 27 -7.65 4.21 0.90
N ASP A 28 -8.06 3.24 1.73
CA ASP A 28 -7.98 3.36 3.19
C ASP A 28 -6.53 3.28 3.69
N ASP A 29 -5.66 2.65 2.90
CA ASP A 29 -4.20 2.61 3.11
C ASP A 29 -3.52 3.99 2.88
N TYR A 30 -4.19 4.91 2.18
CA TYR A 30 -3.66 6.22 1.78
C TYR A 30 -4.29 7.38 2.58
N PRO A 31 -3.56 8.46 2.86
CA PRO A 31 -4.13 9.60 3.57
C PRO A 31 -5.14 10.36 2.68
N PRO A 32 -6.26 10.84 3.24
CA PRO A 32 -7.20 11.69 2.51
C PRO A 32 -6.51 12.93 1.92
N GLY A 33 -6.64 13.12 0.60
CA GLY A 33 -6.02 14.24 -0.11
C GLY A 33 -4.56 14.05 -0.52
N ALA A 34 -4.04 12.81 -0.50
CA ALA A 34 -2.77 12.49 -1.16
C ALA A 34 -2.85 12.75 -2.68
N ASP A 35 -1.75 13.20 -3.27
CA ASP A 35 -1.61 13.39 -4.72
C ASP A 35 -1.42 12.02 -5.39
N ILE A 36 -2.54 11.41 -5.77
CA ILE A 36 -2.65 10.00 -6.22
C ILE A 36 -3.53 9.93 -7.46
N THR A 37 -3.07 9.20 -8.48
CA THR A 37 -3.84 8.88 -9.68
C THR A 37 -4.78 7.70 -9.37
N LEU A 38 -6.07 8.02 -9.22
CA LEU A 38 -7.11 7.09 -8.80
C LEU A 38 -7.71 6.29 -9.98
N LEU A 39 -7.16 5.12 -10.28
CA LEU A 39 -7.65 4.21 -11.33
C LEU A 39 -8.21 2.88 -10.78
N ASP A 40 -8.58 2.87 -9.50
CA ASP A 40 -9.01 1.70 -8.72
C ASP A 40 -10.53 1.48 -8.70
N ALA A 41 -11.35 2.54 -8.68
CA ALA A 41 -12.77 2.47 -8.30
C ALA A 41 -13.79 2.56 -9.46
N ASN A 42 -13.32 2.57 -10.72
CA ASN A 42 -14.13 2.81 -11.92
C ASN A 42 -14.87 4.16 -11.86
N GLU A 43 -14.24 5.22 -11.35
CA GLU A 43 -14.79 6.58 -11.33
C GLU A 43 -14.57 7.28 -12.69
N ASN A 44 -15.21 8.43 -12.92
CA ASN A 44 -15.00 9.22 -14.14
C ASN A 44 -13.86 10.22 -13.92
N ALA A 45 -12.75 10.05 -14.65
CA ALA A 45 -11.58 10.92 -14.58
C ALA A 45 -11.78 12.34 -15.14
N PHE A 46 -12.88 12.59 -15.88
CA PHE A 46 -13.22 13.88 -16.49
C PHE A 46 -14.21 14.70 -15.65
N GLY A 47 -14.63 14.18 -14.48
CA GLY A 47 -15.51 14.88 -13.56
C GLY A 47 -17.01 14.75 -13.88
N PRO A 48 -17.86 15.53 -13.18
CA PRO A 48 -19.31 15.42 -13.28
C PRO A 48 -19.85 15.98 -14.61
N SER A 49 -20.93 15.38 -15.13
CA SER A 49 -21.62 15.84 -16.33
C SER A 49 -22.53 17.05 -16.06
N ILE A 50 -21.96 18.14 -15.53
CA ILE A 50 -22.64 19.39 -15.17
C ILE A 50 -21.72 20.56 -15.55
N ASP A 51 -22.18 21.44 -16.43
CA ASP A 51 -21.46 22.67 -16.80
C ASP A 51 -21.70 23.77 -15.75
N PHE A 52 -20.72 23.99 -14.88
CA PHE A 52 -20.74 25.05 -13.87
C PHE A 52 -20.34 26.43 -14.41
N ASN A 53 -19.87 26.54 -15.67
CA ASN A 53 -19.30 27.76 -16.24
C ASN A 53 -20.28 28.48 -17.19
N ARG A 54 -21.17 27.77 -17.90
CA ARG A 54 -22.20 28.42 -18.75
C ARG A 54 -23.22 29.26 -17.98
N SER A 55 -23.48 28.95 -16.71
CA SER A 55 -24.48 29.66 -15.89
C SER A 55 -24.14 31.13 -15.59
N GLY A 56 -22.94 31.61 -15.91
CA GLY A 56 -22.50 33.00 -15.67
C GLY A 56 -22.65 33.98 -16.84
N SER A 57 -22.85 33.51 -18.08
CA SER A 57 -22.71 34.38 -19.26
C SER A 57 -24.00 35.14 -19.62
N LYS A 58 -24.26 36.24 -18.92
CA LYS A 58 -25.11 37.31 -19.45
C LYS A 58 -24.38 38.04 -20.58
N SER A 59 -24.73 37.68 -21.81
CA SER A 59 -24.57 38.47 -23.06
C SER A 59 -23.57 39.64 -23.05
N ASN A 60 -22.39 39.43 -23.63
CA ASN A 60 -21.74 40.43 -24.47
C ASN A 60 -20.88 39.69 -25.51
N GLY A 61 -21.11 39.98 -26.79
CA GLY A 61 -20.62 39.12 -27.87
C GLY A 61 -19.32 39.58 -28.52
N SER A 62 -18.52 38.63 -28.98
CA SER A 62 -17.78 38.74 -30.24
C SER A 62 -17.24 37.39 -30.74
N LYS A 63 -17.81 36.94 -31.86
CA LYS A 63 -17.28 36.08 -32.94
C LYS A 63 -16.24 34.97 -32.62
N GLY A 64 -16.67 33.73 -32.87
CA GLY A 64 -15.85 32.61 -33.36
C GLY A 64 -16.79 31.63 -34.09
N GLU A 65 -16.64 31.49 -35.41
CA GLU A 65 -17.62 30.81 -36.26
C GLU A 65 -17.43 29.28 -36.29
N PHE A 66 -18.53 28.51 -36.21
CA PHE A 66 -18.68 27.27 -36.99
C PHE A 66 -20.15 27.08 -37.42
N ALA A 67 -20.34 26.36 -38.52
CA ALA A 67 -21.42 26.66 -39.47
C ALA A 67 -22.81 26.05 -39.16
N THR A 68 -23.84 26.76 -39.63
CA THR A 68 -25.26 26.42 -39.55
C THR A 68 -25.70 25.30 -40.50
N LEU A 69 -26.55 24.38 -40.01
CA LEU A 69 -27.56 23.71 -40.84
C LEU A 69 -28.92 23.66 -40.11
N ASN A 70 -29.92 24.27 -40.72
CA ASN A 70 -31.36 24.29 -40.41
C ASN A 70 -32.06 24.79 -41.71
N PRO A 71 -33.31 24.44 -42.07
CA PRO A 71 -34.50 24.54 -41.19
C PRO A 71 -35.51 23.37 -41.32
N THR A 72 -36.43 23.14 -40.37
CA THR A 72 -37.77 23.77 -40.22
C THR A 72 -38.51 23.03 -39.07
N GLY A 73 -39.45 23.57 -38.30
CA GLY A 73 -39.95 24.95 -38.16
C GLY A 73 -40.84 25.08 -36.90
N ALA A 74 -40.79 26.25 -36.26
CA ALA A 74 -41.68 26.79 -35.21
C ALA A 74 -42.40 25.86 -34.20
N ASN A 75 -41.99 25.93 -32.93
CA ASN A 75 -42.93 26.30 -31.85
C ASN A 75 -42.21 26.92 -30.64
N LYS A 76 -42.92 27.77 -29.89
CA LYS A 76 -42.37 28.53 -28.75
C LYS A 76 -42.06 27.60 -27.56
N ALA A 77 -40.80 27.32 -27.30
CA ALA A 77 -40.37 26.77 -26.01
C ALA A 77 -40.24 27.90 -24.98
N ALA A 78 -40.71 27.67 -23.75
CA ALA A 78 -40.45 28.57 -22.63
C ALA A 78 -38.94 28.65 -22.35
N VAL A 79 -38.49 29.78 -21.78
CA VAL A 79 -37.13 29.89 -21.24
C VAL A 79 -37.06 28.95 -20.04
N ILE A 80 -36.45 27.78 -20.23
CA ILE A 80 -36.10 26.88 -19.14
C ILE A 80 -34.88 27.51 -18.46
N GLU A 81 -35.10 28.18 -17.34
CA GLU A 81 -34.01 28.54 -16.44
C GLU A 81 -33.24 27.27 -16.07
N GLN A 82 -31.94 27.25 -16.35
CA GLN A 82 -31.12 26.11 -15.92
C GLN A 82 -31.07 26.10 -14.39
N PRO A 83 -31.17 24.92 -13.75
CA PRO A 83 -31.05 24.81 -12.31
C PRO A 83 -29.58 25.02 -11.90
N THR A 84 -29.19 26.29 -11.75
CA THR A 84 -28.06 26.64 -10.91
C THR A 84 -28.28 26.02 -9.54
N VAL A 85 -27.32 25.23 -9.06
CA VAL A 85 -27.37 24.58 -7.74
C VAL A 85 -27.05 25.62 -6.67
N ASP A 86 -27.93 26.62 -6.56
CA ASP A 86 -27.89 27.68 -5.56
C ASP A 86 -28.27 27.11 -4.19
N PRO A 87 -27.37 27.14 -3.19
CA PRO A 87 -27.67 26.66 -1.84
C PRO A 87 -28.88 27.36 -1.19
N GLU A 88 -29.16 28.62 -1.55
CA GLU A 88 -30.34 29.34 -1.06
C GLU A 88 -31.63 28.82 -1.72
N GLY A 89 -31.57 28.56 -3.04
CA GLY A 89 -32.66 27.95 -3.82
C GLY A 89 -33.00 26.50 -3.44
N LEU A 90 -32.04 25.70 -2.94
CA LEU A 90 -32.26 24.30 -2.56
C LEU A 90 -33.12 24.10 -1.29
N GLN A 91 -33.40 25.15 -0.51
CA GLN A 91 -34.13 25.09 0.75
C GLN A 91 -33.65 23.97 1.71
N LEU A 92 -32.33 23.85 1.93
CA LEU A 92 -31.69 22.74 2.68
C LEU A 92 -32.24 22.47 4.10
N HIS A 93 -33.01 23.41 4.67
CA HIS A 93 -33.72 23.28 5.95
C HIS A 93 -35.08 22.56 5.84
N ARG A 94 -35.47 22.08 4.65
CA ARG A 94 -36.73 21.37 4.37
C ARG A 94 -36.44 19.98 3.82
N TYR A 95 -37.37 19.04 4.08
CA TYR A 95 -37.35 17.76 3.40
C TYR A 95 -37.70 17.93 1.90
N PRO A 96 -37.02 17.21 0.99
CA PRO A 96 -37.34 17.24 -0.44
C PRO A 96 -38.63 16.47 -0.76
N ASP A 97 -39.08 16.56 -2.01
CA ASP A 97 -40.17 15.73 -2.52
C ASP A 97 -39.82 14.23 -2.41
N ALA A 98 -40.47 13.56 -1.45
CA ALA A 98 -40.43 12.12 -1.18
C ALA A 98 -40.58 11.25 -2.44
N HIS A 99 -41.33 11.74 -3.43
CA HIS A 99 -41.63 11.05 -4.67
C HIS A 99 -40.69 11.44 -5.82
N SER A 100 -40.06 12.62 -5.79
CA SER A 100 -39.15 13.14 -6.83
C SER A 100 -39.69 12.93 -8.26
N MET A 101 -40.98 13.24 -8.48
CA MET A 101 -41.72 12.86 -9.70
C MET A 101 -41.06 13.36 -10.99
N GLN A 102 -40.58 14.60 -11.00
CA GLN A 102 -39.93 15.23 -12.16
C GLN A 102 -38.61 14.54 -12.53
N LEU A 103 -37.81 14.16 -11.54
CA LEU A 103 -36.56 13.44 -11.76
C LEU A 103 -36.81 12.03 -12.30
N ARG A 104 -37.83 11.32 -11.78
CA ARG A 104 -38.25 10.03 -12.35
C ARG A 104 -38.74 10.15 -13.79
N GLN A 105 -39.44 11.23 -14.15
CA GLN A 105 -39.85 11.46 -15.53
C GLN A 105 -38.63 11.68 -16.44
N LYS A 106 -37.67 12.55 -16.04
CA LYS A 106 -36.40 12.74 -16.78
C LYS A 106 -35.65 11.43 -17.04
N PHE A 107 -35.64 10.50 -16.07
CA PHE A 107 -35.05 9.17 -16.27
C PHE A 107 -35.84 8.30 -17.26
N CYS A 108 -37.16 8.35 -17.25
CA CYS A 108 -37.99 7.68 -18.27
C CYS A 108 -37.69 8.25 -19.66
N ASP A 109 -37.67 9.58 -19.80
CA ASP A 109 -37.43 10.28 -21.05
C ASP A 109 -36.03 9.95 -21.62
N PHE A 110 -35.01 9.94 -20.76
CA PHE A 110 -33.63 9.60 -21.13
C PHE A 110 -33.43 8.13 -21.52
N ARG A 111 -34.14 7.19 -20.88
CA ARG A 111 -34.02 5.74 -21.14
C ARG A 111 -35.05 5.20 -22.14
N GLN A 112 -35.91 6.05 -22.71
CA GLN A 112 -36.92 5.59 -23.66
C GLN A 112 -36.29 5.25 -25.02
N VAL A 113 -36.35 3.98 -25.40
CA VAL A 113 -35.98 3.51 -26.74
C VAL A 113 -37.16 3.67 -27.70
N GLN A 114 -36.90 4.14 -28.93
CA GLN A 114 -37.93 4.30 -29.96
C GLN A 114 -38.51 2.93 -30.37
N GLY A 115 -39.84 2.82 -30.41
CA GLY A 115 -40.55 1.58 -30.76
C GLY A 115 -40.68 0.55 -29.64
N ALA A 116 -39.97 0.74 -28.51
CA ALA A 116 -40.17 -0.06 -27.31
C ALA A 116 -41.45 0.34 -26.55
N LYS A 117 -41.85 -0.47 -25.56
CA LYS A 117 -42.98 -0.13 -24.68
C LYS A 117 -42.63 1.12 -23.84
N PRO A 118 -43.59 2.03 -23.59
CA PRO A 118 -43.30 3.29 -22.92
C PRO A 118 -42.94 3.08 -21.44
N LEU A 119 -41.83 3.66 -21.01
CA LEU A 119 -41.47 3.81 -19.61
C LEU A 119 -42.33 4.90 -18.95
N THR A 120 -42.66 4.67 -17.68
CA THR A 120 -43.47 5.57 -16.87
C THR A 120 -42.84 5.76 -15.50
N VAL A 121 -43.17 6.84 -14.79
CA VAL A 121 -42.64 7.09 -13.42
C VAL A 121 -42.98 5.97 -12.43
N GLN A 122 -43.99 5.15 -12.73
CA GLN A 122 -44.36 3.94 -11.98
C GLN A 122 -43.38 2.78 -12.19
N ASN A 123 -42.55 2.80 -13.24
CA ASN A 123 -41.48 1.84 -13.45
C ASN A 123 -40.24 2.17 -12.59
N VAL A 124 -40.04 3.42 -12.18
CA VAL A 124 -38.78 3.91 -11.59
C VAL A 124 -38.79 3.98 -10.06
N CYS A 125 -37.78 3.38 -9.42
CA CYS A 125 -37.41 3.56 -8.02
C CYS A 125 -36.04 4.24 -7.93
N LEU A 126 -35.88 5.26 -7.07
CA LEU A 126 -34.59 5.94 -6.83
C LEU A 126 -34.00 5.50 -5.49
N THR A 127 -32.69 5.25 -5.44
CA THR A 127 -31.99 4.76 -4.25
C THR A 127 -30.68 5.50 -3.99
N VAL A 128 -30.19 5.43 -2.75
CA VAL A 128 -28.92 6.03 -2.30
C VAL A 128 -27.72 5.23 -2.83
N GLY A 129 -27.45 5.40 -4.12
CA GLY A 129 -26.50 4.58 -4.89
C GLY A 129 -27.10 3.26 -5.37
N GLY A 130 -26.37 2.55 -6.23
CA GLY A 130 -26.77 1.21 -6.71
C GLY A 130 -26.77 0.17 -5.59
N ASP A 131 -25.93 0.35 -4.58
CA ASP A 131 -25.80 -0.55 -3.43
C ASP A 131 -27.11 -0.64 -2.61
N GLU A 132 -27.83 0.47 -2.43
CA GLU A 132 -29.17 0.46 -1.81
C GLU A 132 -30.21 -0.20 -2.72
N SER A 133 -30.09 -0.13 -4.05
CA SER A 133 -30.97 -0.91 -4.95
C SER A 133 -30.78 -2.42 -4.72
N ILE A 134 -29.53 -2.90 -4.63
CA ILE A 134 -29.22 -4.31 -4.35
C ILE A 134 -29.82 -4.75 -3.00
N ASP A 135 -29.58 -3.98 -1.93
CA ASP A 135 -30.08 -4.27 -0.58
C ASP A 135 -31.63 -4.25 -0.51
N ILE A 136 -32.29 -3.28 -1.12
CA ILE A 136 -33.76 -3.22 -1.16
C ILE A 136 -34.34 -4.41 -1.93
N ILE A 137 -33.76 -4.82 -3.06
CA ILE A 137 -34.24 -6.00 -3.81
C ILE A 137 -34.16 -7.25 -2.94
N ILE A 138 -33.04 -7.46 -2.25
CA ILE A 138 -32.86 -8.61 -1.33
C ILE A 138 -33.92 -8.55 -0.21
N ARG A 139 -34.15 -7.39 0.42
CA ARG A 139 -35.15 -7.22 1.48
C ARG A 139 -36.60 -7.41 1.04
N VAL A 140 -36.92 -7.11 -0.23
CA VAL A 140 -38.28 -7.29 -0.78
C VAL A 140 -38.58 -8.76 -1.08
N PHE A 141 -37.60 -9.51 -1.58
CA PHE A 141 -37.84 -10.85 -2.15
C PHE A 141 -37.30 -12.03 -1.34
N CYS A 142 -36.33 -11.83 -0.44
CA CYS A 142 -35.71 -12.91 0.32
C CYS A 142 -36.09 -12.86 1.81
N THR A 143 -36.62 -13.96 2.34
CA THR A 143 -36.79 -14.16 3.79
C THR A 143 -35.43 -14.48 4.44
N PRO A 144 -34.97 -13.71 5.45
CA PRO A 144 -33.76 -14.02 6.21
C PRO A 144 -33.78 -15.43 6.82
N GLY A 145 -32.61 -16.08 6.86
CA GLY A 145 -32.40 -17.43 7.38
C GLY A 145 -33.00 -18.56 6.54
N LYS A 146 -33.58 -18.27 5.37
CA LYS A 146 -34.33 -19.24 4.57
C LYS A 146 -34.08 -19.14 3.07
N ASP A 147 -34.35 -17.98 2.47
CA ASP A 147 -34.29 -17.80 1.03
C ASP A 147 -32.85 -17.43 0.59
N LYS A 148 -32.59 -17.49 -0.72
CA LYS A 148 -31.26 -17.33 -1.31
C LYS A 148 -31.26 -16.38 -2.50
N ILE A 149 -30.08 -15.81 -2.78
CA ILE A 149 -29.76 -15.21 -4.08
C ILE A 149 -28.91 -16.16 -4.92
N LEU A 150 -28.95 -16.02 -6.24
CA LEU A 150 -28.00 -16.60 -7.18
C LEU A 150 -27.17 -15.49 -7.81
N ILE A 151 -25.85 -15.71 -7.90
CA ILE A 151 -24.90 -14.80 -8.53
C ILE A 151 -24.00 -15.55 -9.54
N CYS A 152 -23.36 -14.80 -10.44
CA CYS A 152 -22.53 -15.38 -11.50
C CYS A 152 -21.05 -14.91 -11.45
N PRO A 153 -20.18 -15.48 -10.59
CA PRO A 153 -18.78 -15.05 -10.45
C PRO A 153 -17.90 -15.33 -11.69
N PRO A 154 -16.86 -14.53 -11.98
CA PRO A 154 -16.43 -13.33 -11.25
C PRO A 154 -17.41 -12.17 -11.49
N THR A 155 -17.85 -11.53 -10.42
CA THR A 155 -18.88 -10.48 -10.48
C THR A 155 -18.74 -9.48 -9.32
N TYR A 156 -19.67 -8.53 -9.22
CA TYR A 156 -19.60 -7.47 -8.22
C TYR A 156 -19.84 -7.99 -6.80
N GLY A 157 -18.87 -7.79 -5.90
CA GLY A 157 -18.90 -8.35 -4.55
C GLY A 157 -20.04 -7.85 -3.64
N MET A 158 -20.67 -6.72 -3.96
CA MET A 158 -21.74 -6.17 -3.12
C MET A 158 -23.00 -7.04 -3.08
N TYR A 159 -23.23 -7.92 -4.06
CA TYR A 159 -24.32 -8.91 -3.98
C TYR A 159 -24.10 -9.86 -2.79
N GLU A 160 -22.86 -10.34 -2.58
CA GLU A 160 -22.51 -11.22 -1.46
C GLU A 160 -22.55 -10.46 -0.12
N VAL A 161 -22.00 -9.25 -0.07
CA VAL A 161 -22.02 -8.40 1.14
C VAL A 161 -23.46 -8.13 1.59
N SER A 162 -24.33 -7.66 0.68
CA SER A 162 -25.73 -7.36 1.00
C SER A 162 -26.53 -8.63 1.36
N ALA A 163 -26.24 -9.78 0.75
CA ALA A 163 -26.86 -11.04 1.15
C ALA A 163 -26.46 -11.45 2.58
N HIS A 164 -25.17 -11.41 2.92
CA HIS A 164 -24.70 -11.73 4.28
C HIS A 164 -25.26 -10.78 5.35
N VAL A 165 -25.34 -9.47 5.07
CA VAL A 165 -25.95 -8.48 5.98
C VAL A 165 -27.43 -8.80 6.25
N ASN A 166 -28.17 -9.14 5.19
CA ASN A 166 -29.58 -9.51 5.29
C ASN A 166 -29.82 -10.95 5.76
N ASP A 167 -28.76 -11.75 5.99
CA ASP A 167 -28.82 -13.17 6.38
C ASP A 167 -29.57 -14.02 5.34
N VAL A 168 -29.20 -13.83 4.08
CA VAL A 168 -29.75 -14.49 2.90
C VAL A 168 -28.66 -15.38 2.31
N GLY A 169 -29.00 -16.63 1.98
CA GLY A 169 -28.03 -17.57 1.43
C GLY A 169 -27.58 -17.21 0.01
N ILE A 170 -26.43 -17.74 -0.41
CA ILE A 170 -25.85 -17.44 -1.73
C ILE A 170 -25.61 -18.74 -2.49
N THR A 171 -26.12 -18.82 -3.71
CA THR A 171 -25.79 -19.86 -4.71
C THR A 171 -24.96 -19.23 -5.82
N LYS A 172 -23.93 -19.93 -6.31
CA LYS A 172 -22.99 -19.39 -7.30
C LYS A 172 -22.99 -20.26 -8.55
N VAL A 173 -23.27 -19.66 -9.71
CA VAL A 173 -23.10 -20.30 -11.02
C VAL A 173 -22.10 -19.47 -11.79
N ASN A 174 -20.82 -19.84 -11.69
CA ASN A 174 -19.74 -19.06 -12.29
C ASN A 174 -19.99 -18.83 -13.79
N LEU A 175 -19.55 -17.69 -14.32
CA LEU A 175 -19.46 -17.44 -15.75
C LEU A 175 -18.51 -18.46 -16.40
N ASP A 176 -18.66 -18.66 -17.69
CA ASP A 176 -17.81 -19.56 -18.46
C ASP A 176 -16.46 -18.89 -18.74
N VAL A 177 -15.48 -19.12 -17.86
CA VAL A 177 -14.15 -18.49 -17.92
C VAL A 177 -13.35 -18.89 -19.17
N ASP A 178 -13.66 -20.03 -19.77
CA ASP A 178 -13.02 -20.53 -20.98
C ASP A 178 -13.71 -19.97 -22.25
N ASN A 179 -15.03 -19.76 -22.18
CA ASN A 179 -15.82 -19.09 -23.20
C ASN A 179 -16.05 -17.59 -22.90
N GLY A 180 -14.96 -16.84 -22.67
CA GLY A 180 -15.01 -15.36 -22.63
C GLY A 180 -15.85 -14.74 -21.50
N PHE A 181 -16.05 -15.46 -20.39
CA PHE A 181 -16.97 -15.11 -19.31
C PHE A 181 -18.46 -15.08 -19.74
N ALA A 182 -18.86 -15.93 -20.69
CA ALA A 182 -20.26 -16.07 -21.08
C ALA A 182 -21.18 -16.50 -19.92
N LEU A 183 -22.46 -16.15 -20.00
CA LEU A 183 -23.47 -16.63 -19.08
C LEU A 183 -23.73 -18.13 -19.33
N ARG A 184 -24.10 -18.88 -18.29
CA ARG A 184 -24.43 -20.31 -18.41
C ARG A 184 -25.91 -20.54 -18.07
N PRO A 185 -26.86 -20.12 -18.94
CA PRO A 185 -28.29 -20.09 -18.63
C PRO A 185 -28.88 -21.47 -18.35
N ASP A 186 -28.39 -22.54 -18.98
CA ASP A 186 -28.83 -23.90 -18.69
C ASP A 186 -28.46 -24.33 -17.27
N ALA A 187 -27.21 -24.14 -16.86
CA ALA A 187 -26.75 -24.45 -15.49
C ALA A 187 -27.46 -23.59 -14.43
N ILE A 188 -27.80 -22.34 -14.76
CA ILE A 188 -28.66 -21.50 -13.91
C ILE A 188 -30.04 -22.13 -13.80
N ASN A 189 -30.70 -22.44 -14.91
CA ASN A 189 -32.06 -22.99 -14.93
C ASN A 189 -32.18 -24.37 -14.27
N GLU A 190 -31.17 -25.24 -14.39
CA GLU A 190 -31.09 -26.50 -13.65
C GLU A 190 -31.10 -26.27 -12.13
N ILE A 191 -30.31 -25.31 -11.65
CA ILE A 191 -30.23 -24.96 -10.23
C ILE A 191 -31.51 -24.28 -9.73
N LEU A 192 -32.11 -23.38 -10.52
CA LEU A 192 -33.39 -22.73 -10.20
C LEU A 192 -34.57 -23.73 -10.18
N SER A 193 -34.51 -24.78 -11.00
CA SER A 193 -35.45 -25.90 -10.97
C SER A 193 -35.25 -26.80 -9.75
N ALA A 194 -34.01 -26.96 -9.27
CA ALA A 194 -33.68 -27.80 -8.13
C ALA A 194 -33.90 -27.11 -6.76
N ASP A 195 -33.73 -25.79 -6.67
CA ASP A 195 -33.80 -25.04 -5.42
C ASP A 195 -34.81 -23.88 -5.44
N PRO A 196 -36.07 -24.12 -4.98
CA PRO A 196 -37.10 -23.09 -4.93
C PRO A 196 -36.87 -22.03 -3.84
N THR A 197 -35.82 -22.13 -3.01
CA THR A 197 -35.45 -21.10 -2.04
C THR A 197 -34.70 -19.93 -2.68
N ILE A 198 -34.20 -20.09 -3.90
CA ILE A 198 -33.60 -18.99 -4.66
C ILE A 198 -34.71 -18.04 -5.13
N LYS A 199 -34.61 -16.75 -4.76
CA LYS A 199 -35.63 -15.72 -5.07
C LYS A 199 -35.14 -14.58 -5.95
N VAL A 200 -33.84 -14.36 -6.01
CA VAL A 200 -33.22 -13.30 -6.81
C VAL A 200 -32.04 -13.87 -7.58
N VAL A 201 -31.95 -13.58 -8.88
CA VAL A 201 -30.78 -13.89 -9.72
C VAL A 201 -30.14 -12.56 -10.11
N PHE A 202 -28.89 -12.32 -9.72
CA PHE A 202 -28.12 -11.15 -10.16
C PHE A 202 -27.22 -11.48 -11.34
N ILE A 203 -27.36 -10.70 -12.41
CA ILE A 203 -26.57 -10.75 -13.64
C ILE A 203 -26.03 -9.35 -13.89
N CYS A 204 -24.71 -9.18 -13.97
CA CYS A 204 -24.10 -7.87 -14.24
C CYS A 204 -23.70 -7.80 -15.72
N SER A 205 -24.22 -6.82 -16.45
CA SER A 205 -24.03 -6.69 -17.91
C SER A 205 -24.11 -5.20 -18.32
N PRO A 206 -23.01 -4.57 -18.77
CA PRO A 206 -21.65 -5.09 -18.81
C PRO A 206 -21.06 -5.42 -17.42
N GLY A 207 -20.42 -6.59 -17.29
CA GLY A 207 -20.02 -7.17 -16.00
C GLY A 207 -18.78 -6.55 -15.36
N ASN A 208 -18.75 -6.43 -14.03
CA ASN A 208 -17.53 -6.09 -13.26
C ASN A 208 -17.04 -7.34 -12.51
N PRO A 209 -15.80 -7.85 -12.74
CA PRO A 209 -14.66 -7.15 -13.33
C PRO A 209 -14.34 -7.45 -14.80
N ALA A 210 -15.07 -8.33 -15.49
CA ALA A 210 -14.68 -8.82 -16.83
C ALA A 210 -15.04 -7.88 -18.01
N GLY A 211 -15.81 -6.82 -17.80
CA GLY A 211 -16.22 -5.84 -18.82
C GLY A 211 -17.17 -6.37 -19.91
N ASN A 212 -17.57 -7.64 -19.80
CA ASN A 212 -18.39 -8.39 -20.75
C ASN A 212 -19.85 -7.90 -20.78
N LEU A 213 -20.30 -7.43 -21.94
CA LEU A 213 -21.73 -7.36 -22.25
C LEU A 213 -22.22 -8.78 -22.53
N LEU A 214 -23.13 -9.27 -21.69
CA LEU A 214 -23.65 -10.63 -21.78
C LEU A 214 -24.70 -10.76 -22.88
N GLU A 215 -24.71 -11.92 -23.55
CA GLU A 215 -25.63 -12.21 -24.63
C GLU A 215 -27.10 -12.10 -24.22
N ARG A 216 -27.86 -11.33 -25.00
CA ARG A 216 -29.25 -11.01 -24.69
C ARG A 216 -30.14 -12.25 -24.64
N SER A 217 -29.89 -13.22 -25.52
CA SER A 217 -30.61 -14.50 -25.56
C SER A 217 -30.46 -15.30 -24.27
N ASP A 218 -29.29 -15.24 -23.63
CA ASP A 218 -28.98 -16.06 -22.46
C ASP A 218 -29.67 -15.49 -21.21
N ILE A 219 -29.71 -14.16 -21.08
CA ILE A 219 -30.49 -13.48 -20.03
C ILE A 219 -31.99 -13.74 -20.21
N VAL A 220 -32.49 -13.65 -21.45
CA VAL A 220 -33.90 -13.99 -21.77
C VAL A 220 -34.21 -15.45 -21.41
N LYS A 221 -33.29 -16.40 -21.68
CA LYS A 221 -33.45 -17.81 -21.34
C LYS A 221 -33.55 -18.07 -19.82
N VAL A 222 -33.00 -17.20 -18.97
CA VAL A 222 -33.22 -17.23 -17.51
C VAL A 222 -34.52 -16.53 -17.11
N LEU A 223 -34.86 -15.39 -17.75
CA LEU A 223 -36.13 -14.68 -17.53
C LEU A 223 -37.37 -15.54 -17.85
N GLU A 224 -37.28 -16.37 -18.89
CA GLU A 224 -38.34 -17.24 -19.40
C GLU A 224 -38.34 -18.65 -18.79
N HIS A 225 -37.66 -18.84 -17.64
CA HIS A 225 -37.63 -20.11 -16.94
C HIS A 225 -39.06 -20.64 -16.66
N PRO A 226 -39.40 -21.89 -17.05
CA PRO A 226 -40.81 -22.35 -17.10
C PRO A 226 -41.50 -22.55 -15.74
N THR A 227 -40.76 -22.90 -14.68
CA THR A 227 -41.34 -23.29 -13.37
C THR A 227 -40.81 -22.52 -12.15
N TRP A 228 -39.71 -21.78 -12.27
CA TRP A 228 -39.13 -21.01 -11.18
C TRP A 228 -39.91 -19.71 -10.95
N ASN A 229 -39.99 -19.28 -9.69
CA ASN A 229 -40.72 -18.09 -9.29
C ASN A 229 -39.86 -17.20 -8.38
N GLY A 230 -39.18 -16.25 -9.01
CA GLY A 230 -38.34 -15.21 -8.42
C GLY A 230 -38.06 -14.11 -9.45
N VAL A 231 -37.16 -13.19 -9.14
CA VAL A 231 -36.82 -12.03 -9.99
C VAL A 231 -35.40 -12.11 -10.54
N VAL A 232 -35.22 -11.66 -11.78
CA VAL A 232 -33.90 -11.51 -12.42
C VAL A 232 -33.53 -10.04 -12.40
N VAL A 233 -32.37 -9.73 -11.85
CA VAL A 233 -31.79 -8.39 -11.79
C VAL A 233 -30.67 -8.29 -12.80
N VAL A 234 -30.81 -7.42 -13.79
CA VAL A 234 -29.74 -7.03 -14.71
C VAL A 234 -29.12 -5.74 -14.19
N ASP A 235 -27.92 -5.86 -13.61
CA ASP A 235 -27.12 -4.73 -13.15
C ASP A 235 -26.36 -4.11 -14.33
N GLU A 236 -26.84 -2.94 -14.74
CA GLU A 236 -26.45 -2.18 -15.91
C GLU A 236 -25.64 -0.93 -15.51
N ALA A 237 -24.86 -0.99 -14.41
CA ALA A 237 -24.05 0.13 -13.91
C ALA A 237 -23.07 0.74 -14.94
N TYR A 238 -22.75 0.02 -16.01
CA TYR A 238 -21.85 0.45 -17.09
C TYR A 238 -22.54 0.56 -18.47
N ILE A 239 -23.87 0.42 -18.56
CA ILE A 239 -24.58 0.29 -19.83
C ILE A 239 -24.40 1.48 -20.79
N ASP A 240 -24.13 2.67 -20.25
CA ASP A 240 -23.85 3.88 -21.05
C ASP A 240 -22.61 3.72 -21.97
N PHE A 241 -21.67 2.83 -21.61
CA PHE A 241 -20.47 2.55 -22.42
C PHE A 241 -20.69 1.48 -23.49
N ALA A 242 -21.81 0.75 -23.45
CA ALA A 242 -22.16 -0.29 -24.42
C ALA A 242 -22.76 0.32 -25.72
N PRO A 243 -22.89 -0.47 -26.79
CA PRO A 243 -23.57 -0.04 -28.01
C PRO A 243 -25.04 0.35 -27.76
N GLU A 244 -25.54 1.31 -28.53
CA GLU A 244 -26.93 1.75 -28.45
C GLU A 244 -27.90 0.56 -28.66
N GLY A 245 -28.95 0.49 -27.84
CA GLY A 245 -29.92 -0.61 -27.87
C GLY A 245 -29.55 -1.85 -27.04
N SER A 246 -28.38 -1.90 -26.40
CA SER A 246 -27.96 -3.05 -25.56
C SER A 246 -28.75 -3.21 -24.26
N SER A 247 -29.40 -2.14 -23.78
CA SER A 247 -30.05 -2.08 -22.46
C SER A 247 -31.39 -2.81 -22.40
N PHE A 248 -31.63 -3.53 -21.31
CA PHE A 248 -32.90 -4.13 -20.92
C PHE A 248 -33.90 -3.14 -20.29
N VAL A 249 -33.56 -1.86 -20.17
CA VAL A 249 -34.34 -0.90 -19.36
C VAL A 249 -35.81 -0.77 -19.81
N THR A 250 -36.11 -0.84 -21.11
CA THR A 250 -37.50 -0.81 -21.61
C THR A 250 -38.20 -2.16 -21.56
N ASP A 251 -37.43 -3.25 -21.48
CA ASP A 251 -37.92 -4.63 -21.43
C ASP A 251 -38.58 -5.01 -20.12
N VAL A 252 -38.44 -4.18 -19.07
CA VAL A 252 -39.19 -4.33 -17.82
C VAL A 252 -40.70 -4.36 -18.06
N ASN A 253 -41.19 -3.68 -19.10
CA ASN A 253 -42.60 -3.72 -19.51
C ASN A 253 -42.95 -4.96 -20.37
N THR A 254 -41.99 -5.85 -20.63
CA THR A 254 -42.16 -7.13 -21.32
C THR A 254 -42.07 -8.30 -20.35
N TRP A 255 -41.01 -8.40 -19.54
CA TRP A 255 -40.85 -9.45 -18.53
C TRP A 255 -41.22 -8.94 -17.12
N PRO A 256 -42.26 -9.48 -16.47
CA PRO A 256 -42.75 -8.97 -15.18
C PRO A 256 -41.82 -9.26 -13.99
N ASN A 257 -40.91 -10.21 -14.14
CA ASN A 257 -39.89 -10.62 -13.18
C ASN A 257 -38.52 -9.92 -13.39
N LEU A 258 -38.41 -9.01 -14.37
CA LEU A 258 -37.19 -8.27 -14.66
C LEU A 258 -37.08 -6.99 -13.83
N ILE A 259 -35.89 -6.80 -13.24
CA ILE A 259 -35.44 -5.55 -12.63
C ILE A 259 -34.14 -5.13 -13.32
N VAL A 260 -34.01 -3.86 -13.70
CA VAL A 260 -32.78 -3.30 -14.30
C VAL A 260 -32.24 -2.20 -13.39
N ALA A 261 -30.96 -2.28 -13.02
CA ALA A 261 -30.33 -1.33 -12.10
C ALA A 261 -29.30 -0.45 -12.82
N HIS A 262 -29.46 0.88 -12.73
CA HIS A 262 -28.56 1.91 -13.30
C HIS A 262 -27.96 2.78 -12.19
N THR A 263 -26.92 3.56 -12.52
CA THR A 263 -26.35 4.57 -11.63
C THR A 263 -25.84 5.80 -12.38
N MET A 264 -25.80 6.95 -11.72
CA MET A 264 -25.05 8.12 -12.23
C MET A 264 -23.58 8.12 -11.79
N SER A 265 -23.10 7.04 -11.15
CA SER A 265 -21.74 6.98 -10.61
C SER A 265 -20.63 6.84 -11.66
N LYS A 266 -20.98 6.39 -12.87
CA LYS A 266 -20.03 5.97 -13.91
C LYS A 266 -19.95 7.01 -15.04
N ALA A 267 -20.65 6.84 -16.17
CA ALA A 267 -20.55 7.77 -17.30
C ALA A 267 -20.84 9.24 -16.92
N PHE A 268 -21.89 9.47 -16.11
CA PHE A 268 -22.25 10.80 -15.59
C PHE A 268 -21.24 11.43 -14.61
N GLY A 269 -20.26 10.68 -14.09
CA GLY A 269 -19.24 11.20 -13.19
C GLY A 269 -19.74 11.71 -11.82
N LEU A 270 -20.91 11.24 -11.37
CA LEU A 270 -21.58 11.70 -10.15
C LEU A 270 -21.55 10.65 -9.03
N ALA A 271 -20.44 9.91 -8.87
CA ALA A 271 -20.30 8.87 -7.85
C ALA A 271 -20.61 9.36 -6.42
N ALA A 272 -20.21 10.60 -6.12
CA ALA A 272 -20.39 11.23 -4.81
C ALA A 272 -21.84 11.62 -4.47
N ILE A 273 -22.73 11.82 -5.45
CA ILE A 273 -24.13 12.22 -5.14
C ILE A 273 -24.99 11.06 -4.61
N ARG A 274 -24.46 9.83 -4.67
CA ARG A 274 -25.09 8.58 -4.24
C ARG A 274 -26.50 8.41 -4.82
N LEU A 275 -26.58 8.25 -6.15
CA LEU A 275 -27.84 7.96 -6.85
C LEU A 275 -27.77 6.64 -7.66
N GLY A 276 -28.64 5.71 -7.29
CA GLY A 276 -28.99 4.51 -8.05
C GLY A 276 -30.44 4.61 -8.54
N ILE A 277 -30.73 3.90 -9.63
CA ILE A 277 -32.05 3.88 -10.25
C ILE A 277 -32.39 2.42 -10.57
N SER A 278 -33.53 1.93 -10.07
CA SER A 278 -34.08 0.63 -10.46
C SER A 278 -35.32 0.82 -11.32
N TYR A 279 -35.36 0.13 -12.45
CA TYR A 279 -36.50 0.03 -13.35
C TYR A 279 -37.09 -1.37 -13.22
N SER A 280 -38.41 -1.47 -13.06
CA SER A 280 -39.13 -2.75 -13.08
C SER A 280 -40.60 -2.53 -13.44
N GLN A 281 -41.45 -3.56 -13.42
CA GLN A 281 -42.90 -3.33 -13.49
C GLN A 281 -43.43 -2.59 -12.25
N SER A 282 -44.52 -1.86 -12.44
CA SER A 282 -45.15 -1.03 -11.39
C SER A 282 -45.49 -1.79 -10.10
N GLN A 283 -45.72 -3.11 -10.17
CA GLN A 283 -45.92 -3.96 -9.00
C GLN A 283 -44.63 -4.12 -8.17
N ILE A 284 -43.50 -4.45 -8.81
CA ILE A 284 -42.20 -4.57 -8.13
C ILE A 284 -41.72 -3.20 -7.66
N THR A 285 -41.77 -2.18 -8.52
CA THR A 285 -41.38 -0.81 -8.15
C THR A 285 -42.23 -0.29 -6.99
N ARG A 286 -43.51 -0.66 -6.86
CA ARG A 286 -44.31 -0.34 -5.67
C ARG A 286 -43.80 -1.04 -4.41
N LEU A 287 -43.40 -2.32 -4.48
CA LEU A 287 -42.83 -3.03 -3.34
C LEU A 287 -41.51 -2.39 -2.88
N MET A 288 -40.61 -2.08 -3.80
CA MET A 288 -39.36 -1.37 -3.50
C MET A 288 -39.62 0.01 -2.85
N ASN A 289 -40.61 0.75 -3.38
CA ASN A 289 -41.02 2.04 -2.81
C ASN A 289 -41.73 1.95 -1.45
N ASN A 290 -42.12 0.75 -0.97
CA ASN A 290 -42.63 0.57 0.39
C ASN A 290 -41.49 0.37 1.43
N VAL A 291 -40.28 -0.01 0.99
CA VAL A 291 -39.14 -0.33 1.88
C VAL A 291 -38.20 0.87 2.07
N ARG A 292 -38.10 1.76 1.06
CA ARG A 292 -37.34 3.03 1.15
C ARG A 292 -37.83 3.90 2.32
N GLY A 293 -36.91 4.68 2.90
CA GLY A 293 -37.28 5.79 3.79
C GLY A 293 -38.07 6.87 3.04
N PRO A 294 -39.00 7.60 3.70
CA PRO A 294 -39.87 8.57 3.04
C PRO A 294 -39.10 9.72 2.38
N TYR A 295 -37.94 10.09 2.92
CA TYR A 295 -37.08 11.16 2.41
C TYR A 295 -35.63 10.68 2.20
N ASN A 296 -35.45 9.48 1.62
CA ASN A 296 -34.10 8.89 1.45
C ASN A 296 -33.19 9.66 0.47
N MET A 297 -33.75 10.32 -0.55
CA MET A 297 -32.97 11.10 -1.52
C MET A 297 -32.77 12.53 -1.02
N SER A 298 -31.52 13.02 -1.04
CA SER A 298 -31.20 14.40 -0.62
C SER A 298 -31.60 15.44 -1.68
N ALA A 299 -31.96 16.65 -1.26
CA ALA A 299 -32.27 17.75 -2.19
C ALA A 299 -31.08 18.10 -3.12
N PRO A 300 -29.82 18.16 -2.63
CA PRO A 300 -28.64 18.28 -3.51
C PRO A 300 -28.53 17.17 -4.55
N THR A 301 -28.74 15.90 -4.16
CA THR A 301 -28.71 14.76 -5.10
C THR A 301 -29.76 14.92 -6.21
N VAL A 302 -30.99 15.30 -5.84
CA VAL A 302 -32.09 15.49 -6.80
C VAL A 302 -31.79 16.65 -7.77
N ALA A 303 -31.23 17.76 -7.27
CA ALA A 303 -30.88 18.91 -8.10
C ALA A 303 -29.73 18.61 -9.07
N LEU A 304 -28.62 18.04 -8.57
CA LEU A 304 -27.45 17.68 -9.39
C LEU A 304 -27.82 16.65 -10.48
N ALA A 305 -28.60 15.63 -10.14
CA ALA A 305 -29.12 14.66 -11.11
C ALA A 305 -30.05 15.33 -12.15
N SER A 306 -30.91 16.26 -11.73
CA SER A 306 -31.80 17.00 -12.64
C SER A 306 -31.05 17.93 -13.60
N ALA A 307 -29.92 18.50 -13.16
CA ALA A 307 -29.02 19.31 -13.99
C ALA A 307 -28.23 18.43 -14.99
N ALA A 308 -27.71 17.28 -14.55
CA ALA A 308 -27.03 16.33 -15.41
C ALA A 308 -27.94 15.68 -16.47
N LEU A 309 -29.24 15.53 -16.17
CA LEU A 309 -30.30 15.14 -17.12
C LEU A 309 -30.92 16.36 -17.85
N SER A 310 -30.19 17.45 -18.01
CA SER A 310 -30.53 18.54 -18.95
C SER A 310 -29.86 18.29 -20.30
N PRO A 311 -30.30 18.93 -21.40
CA PRO A 311 -29.63 18.79 -22.70
C PRO A 311 -28.13 19.12 -22.65
N ASP A 312 -27.74 20.18 -21.93
CA ASP A 312 -26.33 20.55 -21.74
C ASP A 312 -25.59 19.50 -20.89
N GLY A 313 -26.19 19.01 -19.79
CA GLY A 313 -25.60 17.97 -18.95
C GLY A 313 -25.39 16.64 -19.68
N LEU A 314 -26.33 16.26 -20.56
CA LEU A 314 -26.21 15.09 -21.42
C LEU A 314 -25.14 15.28 -22.50
N CYS A 315 -24.96 16.49 -23.03
CA CYS A 315 -23.85 16.81 -23.93
C CYS A 315 -22.49 16.60 -23.25
N VAL A 316 -22.31 17.12 -22.04
CA VAL A 316 -21.07 16.93 -21.25
C VAL A 316 -20.86 15.46 -20.88
N MET A 317 -21.94 14.72 -20.56
CA MET A 317 -21.87 13.27 -20.32
C MET A 317 -21.32 12.55 -21.55
N GLU A 318 -21.85 12.83 -22.74
CA GLU A 318 -21.46 12.19 -23.99
C GLU A 318 -20.04 12.57 -24.45
N GLU A 319 -19.62 13.82 -24.24
CA GLU A 319 -18.25 14.28 -24.47
C GLU A 319 -17.26 13.54 -23.56
N ASN A 320 -17.53 13.51 -22.24
CA ASN A 320 -16.70 12.78 -21.27
C ASN A 320 -16.66 11.28 -21.57
N ARG A 321 -17.80 10.69 -21.96
CA ARG A 321 -17.92 9.29 -22.37
C ARG A 321 -17.07 9.00 -23.61
N THR A 322 -17.12 9.86 -24.61
CA THR A 322 -16.32 9.75 -25.84
C THR A 322 -14.83 9.84 -25.54
N MET A 323 -14.40 10.76 -24.67
CA MET A 323 -13.00 10.86 -24.25
C MET A 323 -12.51 9.64 -23.45
N MET A 324 -13.34 9.09 -22.55
CA MET A 324 -13.06 7.82 -21.88
C MET A 324 -12.94 6.66 -22.88
N VAL A 325 -13.86 6.53 -23.84
CA VAL A 325 -13.80 5.49 -24.88
C VAL A 325 -12.51 5.61 -25.70
N GLN A 326 -12.09 6.82 -26.08
CA GLN A 326 -10.82 7.04 -26.78
C GLN A 326 -9.60 6.60 -25.95
N GLN A 327 -9.57 6.90 -24.64
CA GLN A 327 -8.48 6.44 -23.77
C GLN A 327 -8.52 4.93 -23.48
N ARG A 328 -9.71 4.33 -23.43
CA ARG A 328 -9.88 2.87 -23.35
C ARG A 328 -9.27 2.21 -24.58
N ASP A 329 -9.69 2.64 -25.77
CA ASP A 329 -9.22 2.07 -27.03
C ASP A 329 -7.71 2.27 -27.21
N ARG A 330 -7.15 3.36 -26.65
CA ARG A 330 -5.72 3.58 -26.54
C ARG A 330 -5.02 2.59 -25.59
N LEU A 331 -5.59 2.29 -24.42
CA LEU A 331 -5.06 1.22 -23.55
C LEU A 331 -5.08 -0.14 -24.26
N LEU A 332 -6.14 -0.44 -25.04
CA LEU A 332 -6.23 -1.66 -25.85
C LEU A 332 -5.14 -1.74 -26.93
N GLN A 333 -4.67 -0.60 -27.44
CA GLN A 333 -3.57 -0.53 -28.42
C GLN A 333 -2.18 -0.55 -27.79
N GLU A 334 -1.99 0.09 -26.63
CA GLU A 334 -0.65 0.30 -26.03
C GLU A 334 -0.22 -0.79 -25.04
N LEU A 335 -1.14 -1.35 -24.24
CA LEU A 335 -0.78 -2.41 -23.28
C LEU A 335 -0.21 -3.66 -23.96
N PRO A 336 -0.74 -4.17 -25.10
CA PRO A 336 -0.16 -5.33 -25.80
C PRO A 336 1.26 -5.10 -26.35
N LYS A 337 1.75 -3.85 -26.39
CA LYS A 337 3.14 -3.54 -26.79
C LYS A 337 4.12 -3.63 -25.62
N ILE A 338 3.66 -3.89 -24.40
CA ILE A 338 4.49 -4.07 -23.22
C ILE A 338 4.79 -5.58 -23.10
N PRO A 339 6.06 -6.02 -23.09
CA PRO A 339 6.41 -7.45 -23.18
C PRO A 339 5.75 -8.36 -22.14
N GLY A 340 5.39 -7.82 -20.97
CA GLY A 340 4.77 -8.56 -19.87
C GLY A 340 3.24 -8.61 -19.83
N PHE A 341 2.60 -8.01 -20.82
CA PHE A 341 1.16 -8.12 -20.99
C PHE A 341 0.81 -9.49 -21.59
N GLY A 342 -0.13 -10.20 -20.97
CA GLY A 342 -0.64 -11.46 -21.49
C GLY A 342 -1.79 -11.23 -22.46
N ARG A 343 -2.94 -10.85 -21.93
CA ARG A 343 -4.16 -10.55 -22.70
C ARG A 343 -5.12 -9.68 -21.90
N PHE A 344 -6.14 -9.15 -22.56
CA PHE A 344 -7.33 -8.73 -21.85
C PHE A 344 -8.23 -9.93 -21.56
N LEU A 345 -9.02 -9.82 -20.50
CA LEU A 345 -10.02 -10.80 -20.10
C LEU A 345 -11.42 -10.19 -20.25
N GLY A 346 -12.33 -10.93 -20.90
CA GLY A 346 -13.69 -10.49 -21.19
C GLY A 346 -13.77 -9.46 -22.33
N ASP A 347 -14.61 -8.43 -22.17
CA ASP A 347 -14.88 -7.40 -23.19
C ASP A 347 -14.66 -5.99 -22.63
N PHE A 348 -14.92 -4.97 -23.45
CA PHE A 348 -14.49 -3.59 -23.25
C PHE A 348 -15.64 -2.60 -23.05
N GLN A 349 -16.88 -3.06 -22.83
CA GLN A 349 -18.08 -2.18 -22.78
C GLN A 349 -18.22 -1.39 -21.47
N THR A 350 -17.12 -0.91 -20.89
CA THR A 350 -17.07 -0.20 -19.61
C THR A 350 -16.01 0.91 -19.59
N ASN A 351 -15.91 1.64 -18.47
CA ASN A 351 -14.82 2.59 -18.20
C ASN A 351 -13.60 1.94 -17.50
N PHE A 352 -13.38 0.64 -17.68
CA PHE A 352 -12.21 -0.07 -17.19
C PHE A 352 -11.82 -1.19 -18.17
N VAL A 353 -10.62 -1.74 -17.97
CA VAL A 353 -10.17 -2.97 -18.65
C VAL A 353 -9.64 -3.96 -17.61
N LEU A 354 -9.80 -5.26 -17.87
CA LEU A 354 -9.19 -6.33 -17.07
C LEU A 354 -7.97 -6.86 -17.83
N ALA A 355 -6.78 -6.49 -17.37
CA ALA A 355 -5.50 -6.78 -18.02
C ALA A 355 -4.75 -7.87 -17.25
N GLN A 356 -4.36 -8.93 -17.96
CA GLN A 356 -3.58 -10.06 -17.45
C GLN A 356 -2.08 -9.83 -17.68
N PHE A 357 -1.26 -10.11 -16.67
CA PHE A 357 0.19 -9.93 -16.66
C PHE A 357 0.92 -11.25 -16.39
N LEU A 358 2.12 -11.40 -16.95
CA LEU A 358 2.84 -12.67 -17.07
C LEU A 358 4.08 -12.77 -16.16
N ASP A 359 4.49 -13.98 -15.79
CA ASP A 359 5.74 -14.26 -15.05
C ASP A 359 7.03 -13.84 -15.81
N LYS A 360 6.98 -13.79 -17.14
CA LYS A 360 8.07 -13.35 -18.03
C LYS A 360 7.48 -12.81 -19.34
N PRO A 361 8.28 -12.22 -20.23
CA PRO A 361 7.77 -11.72 -21.51
C PRO A 361 7.01 -12.76 -22.32
N ALA A 362 5.94 -12.32 -23.01
CA ALA A 362 5.08 -13.21 -23.81
C ALA A 362 5.86 -13.94 -24.92
N ASP A 363 6.86 -13.28 -25.53
CA ASP A 363 7.78 -13.86 -26.53
C ASP A 363 8.75 -14.91 -25.95
N GLN A 364 8.84 -15.00 -24.62
CA GLN A 364 9.59 -16.00 -23.86
C GLN A 364 8.68 -17.08 -23.23
N GLY A 365 7.42 -17.16 -23.71
CA GLY A 365 6.42 -18.12 -23.24
C GLY A 365 5.99 -17.87 -21.80
N GLY A 366 5.69 -16.61 -21.47
CA GLY A 366 5.19 -16.22 -20.16
C GLY A 366 3.75 -16.65 -19.90
N GLU A 367 3.49 -17.02 -18.65
CA GLU A 367 2.20 -17.52 -18.15
C GLU A 367 1.59 -16.53 -17.12
N PRO A 368 0.26 -16.44 -16.99
CA PRO A 368 -0.40 -15.52 -16.07
C PRO A 368 -0.07 -15.74 -14.60
N ASP A 369 0.51 -14.74 -13.95
CA ASP A 369 1.05 -14.86 -12.58
C ASP A 369 0.46 -13.84 -11.59
N ASN A 370 -0.14 -14.36 -10.52
CA ASN A 370 -0.71 -13.58 -9.42
C ASN A 370 0.35 -12.78 -8.64
N ALA A 371 1.56 -13.31 -8.47
CA ALA A 371 2.63 -12.61 -7.77
C ALA A 371 3.08 -11.39 -8.57
N THR A 372 3.24 -11.54 -9.88
CA THR A 372 3.53 -10.42 -10.81
C THR A 372 2.43 -9.37 -10.79
N ALA A 373 1.15 -9.77 -10.85
CA ALA A 373 0.04 -8.82 -10.78
C ALA A 373 0.01 -8.04 -9.45
N THR A 374 0.17 -8.73 -8.32
CA THR A 374 0.20 -8.11 -6.99
C THR A 374 1.38 -7.14 -6.86
N ALA A 375 2.59 -7.59 -7.20
CA ALA A 375 3.81 -6.77 -7.17
C ALA A 375 3.74 -5.57 -8.13
N LEU A 376 3.14 -5.72 -9.31
CA LEU A 376 2.87 -4.61 -10.22
C LEU A 376 1.91 -3.60 -9.60
N LYS A 377 0.81 -4.05 -8.99
CA LYS A 377 -0.15 -3.19 -8.28
C LYS A 377 0.51 -2.42 -7.12
N ASP A 378 1.35 -3.09 -6.32
CA ASP A 378 2.07 -2.46 -5.21
C ASP A 378 3.15 -1.48 -5.70
N SER A 379 3.87 -1.81 -6.77
CA SER A 379 4.87 -0.94 -7.39
C SER A 379 4.25 0.31 -8.02
N LEU A 380 3.12 0.17 -8.74
CA LEU A 380 2.35 1.29 -9.28
C LEU A 380 1.90 2.27 -8.18
N ALA A 381 1.44 1.73 -7.05
CA ALA A 381 0.93 2.52 -5.94
C ALA A 381 2.04 3.18 -5.09
N THR A 382 3.24 2.61 -5.06
CA THR A 382 4.38 3.13 -4.27
C THR A 382 5.36 4.00 -5.08
N ARG A 383 5.62 3.67 -6.35
CA ARG A 383 6.52 4.41 -7.25
C ARG A 383 5.81 5.44 -8.14
N GLY A 384 4.61 5.13 -8.62
CA GLY A 384 3.85 5.95 -9.58
C GLY A 384 2.71 6.81 -8.99
N PRO A 385 2.54 6.85 -7.66
CA PRO A 385 1.23 7.09 -7.02
C PRO A 385 -0.04 6.66 -7.79
N ILE A 386 -0.06 5.51 -8.47
CA ILE A 386 -1.23 5.03 -9.22
C ILE A 386 -1.92 3.88 -8.49
N LEU A 387 -3.20 4.04 -8.15
CA LEU A 387 -4.01 2.94 -7.62
C LEU A 387 -4.75 2.22 -8.75
N VAL A 388 -4.59 0.90 -8.81
CA VAL A 388 -5.33 -0.03 -9.68
C VAL A 388 -5.83 -1.21 -8.85
N ARG A 389 -6.89 -1.89 -9.29
CA ARG A 389 -7.56 -2.90 -8.47
C ARG A 389 -7.09 -4.32 -8.76
N ASP A 390 -6.56 -5.02 -7.77
CA ASP A 390 -6.21 -6.43 -7.94
C ASP A 390 -7.45 -7.33 -8.06
N ARG A 391 -7.44 -8.22 -9.05
CA ARG A 391 -8.45 -9.24 -9.33
C ARG A 391 -7.87 -10.64 -9.49
N SER A 392 -6.57 -10.83 -9.31
CA SER A 392 -5.82 -12.10 -9.39
C SER A 392 -6.44 -13.27 -8.62
N LYS A 393 -7.09 -12.96 -7.49
CA LYS A 393 -7.75 -13.92 -6.58
C LYS A 393 -9.20 -14.27 -6.98
N GLN A 394 -9.77 -13.66 -8.03
CA GLN A 394 -11.10 -14.02 -8.54
C GLN A 394 -11.02 -15.16 -9.57
N ILE A 395 -12.07 -15.98 -9.62
CA ILE A 395 -12.12 -17.13 -10.54
C ILE A 395 -12.01 -16.68 -12.01
N GLY A 396 -11.10 -17.31 -12.75
CA GLY A 396 -10.80 -16.96 -14.15
C GLY A 396 -9.89 -15.73 -14.33
N CYS A 397 -9.52 -15.03 -13.26
CA CYS A 397 -8.79 -13.75 -13.32
C CYS A 397 -7.30 -13.86 -12.94
N SER A 398 -6.65 -15.02 -13.12
CA SER A 398 -5.23 -15.22 -12.77
C SER A 398 -4.34 -14.12 -13.38
N GLY A 399 -3.37 -13.64 -12.62
CA GLY A 399 -2.44 -12.57 -13.02
C GLY A 399 -3.10 -11.25 -13.44
N SER A 400 -4.34 -10.97 -13.06
CA SER A 400 -5.10 -9.86 -13.65
C SER A 400 -5.35 -8.67 -12.71
N LEU A 401 -5.12 -7.46 -13.24
CA LEU A 401 -5.48 -6.19 -12.62
C LEU A 401 -6.63 -5.54 -13.39
N ARG A 402 -7.60 -4.98 -12.66
CA ARG A 402 -8.66 -4.14 -13.24
C ARG A 402 -8.21 -2.68 -13.17
N ILE A 403 -8.06 -2.08 -14.34
CA ILE A 403 -7.54 -0.73 -14.56
C ILE A 403 -8.71 0.16 -15.00
N THR A 404 -9.05 1.17 -14.20
CA THR A 404 -10.00 2.22 -14.63
C THR A 404 -9.37 3.05 -15.74
N VAL A 405 -10.17 3.47 -16.71
CA VAL A 405 -9.73 4.33 -17.80
C VAL A 405 -9.65 5.78 -17.30
N GLY A 406 -8.42 6.29 -17.21
CA GLY A 406 -8.13 7.67 -16.83
C GLY A 406 -8.29 8.67 -17.98
N ASN A 407 -7.95 9.92 -17.70
CA ASN A 407 -7.69 10.92 -18.74
C ASN A 407 -6.36 10.63 -19.48
N LYS A 408 -6.01 11.45 -20.48
CA LYS A 408 -4.84 11.23 -21.32
C LYS A 408 -3.54 11.20 -20.51
N GLU A 409 -3.38 12.13 -19.58
CA GLU A 409 -2.18 12.30 -18.75
C GLU A 409 -2.02 11.12 -17.77
N GLN A 410 -3.12 10.67 -17.17
CA GLN A 410 -3.15 9.50 -16.30
C GLN A 410 -2.84 8.19 -17.06
N VAL A 411 -3.32 8.07 -18.30
CA VAL A 411 -3.01 6.92 -19.17
C VAL A 411 -1.57 6.96 -19.68
N ASP A 412 -1.01 8.15 -19.94
CA ASP A 412 0.42 8.30 -20.27
C ASP A 412 1.31 7.77 -19.15
N ASP A 413 1.09 8.23 -17.91
CA ASP A 413 1.87 7.81 -16.75
C ASP A 413 1.69 6.31 -16.48
N LEU A 414 0.45 5.81 -16.42
CA LEU A 414 0.16 4.39 -16.22
C LEU A 414 0.93 3.48 -17.21
N LEU A 415 0.92 3.81 -18.50
CA LEU A 415 1.62 3.01 -19.52
C LEU A 415 3.14 3.05 -19.35
N VAL A 416 3.70 4.18 -18.91
CA VAL A 416 5.13 4.33 -18.59
C VAL A 416 5.50 3.53 -17.35
N GLN A 417 4.73 3.63 -16.27
CA GLN A 417 4.99 2.91 -15.02
C GLN A 417 4.88 1.39 -15.23
N ILE A 418 3.79 0.89 -15.83
CA ILE A 418 3.63 -0.55 -16.13
C ILE A 418 4.81 -1.09 -16.95
N ARG A 419 5.24 -0.36 -17.98
CA ARG A 419 6.37 -0.78 -18.83
C ARG A 419 7.69 -0.80 -18.07
N THR A 420 7.92 0.18 -17.20
CA THR A 420 9.15 0.32 -16.42
C THR A 420 9.22 -0.79 -15.38
N THR A 421 8.19 -0.92 -14.55
CA THR A 421 8.06 -1.97 -13.53
C THR A 421 8.21 -3.38 -14.11
N LEU A 422 7.51 -3.73 -15.20
CA LEU A 422 7.61 -5.09 -15.78
C LEU A 422 9.00 -5.36 -16.38
N LYS A 423 9.63 -4.36 -17.02
CA LYS A 423 10.99 -4.49 -17.55
C LYS A 423 12.02 -4.73 -16.43
N GLU A 424 11.85 -4.04 -15.32
CA GLU A 424 12.63 -4.20 -14.09
C GLU A 424 12.46 -5.61 -13.50
N MET A 425 11.21 -6.04 -13.30
CA MET A 425 10.86 -7.39 -12.79
C MET A 425 11.43 -8.52 -13.65
N TYR A 426 11.41 -8.41 -14.99
CA TYR A 426 11.93 -9.47 -15.86
C TYR A 426 13.44 -9.50 -15.98
N LYS A 427 14.11 -8.33 -15.87
CA LYS A 427 15.57 -8.28 -15.82
C LYS A 427 16.12 -9.01 -14.59
N ALA A 428 15.35 -9.05 -13.50
CA ALA A 428 15.67 -9.80 -12.29
C ALA A 428 15.47 -11.33 -12.40
N ARG A 429 14.73 -11.83 -13.41
CA ARG A 429 14.30 -13.25 -13.51
C ARG A 429 15.15 -14.15 -14.41
N GLN A 430 16.17 -13.65 -15.12
CA GLN A 430 16.86 -14.38 -16.20
C GLN A 430 18.15 -15.15 -15.81
N THR A 431 18.44 -15.36 -14.51
CA THR A 431 19.71 -15.95 -14.06
C THR A 431 19.56 -17.25 -13.24
N VAL A 432 20.28 -18.32 -13.65
CA VAL A 432 20.67 -19.58 -12.92
C VAL A 432 19.85 -20.89 -13.18
N SER A 433 20.38 -22.05 -12.70
CA SER A 433 19.95 -23.46 -12.85
C SER A 433 20.61 -24.38 -11.74
N PRO A 434 20.13 -25.62 -11.39
CA PRO A 434 20.37 -26.24 -10.05
C PRO A 434 20.96 -27.70 -9.92
N PHE A 435 20.95 -28.25 -8.67
CA PHE A 435 21.14 -29.65 -8.13
C PHE A 435 22.54 -30.12 -7.55
N PRO A 436 22.64 -31.21 -6.74
CA PRO A 436 22.22 -31.33 -5.31
C PRO A 436 23.24 -32.02 -4.32
N GLY A 437 23.05 -31.96 -2.98
CA GLY A 437 23.45 -33.07 -2.04
C GLY A 437 24.40 -32.90 -0.81
N ARG A 438 23.88 -32.39 0.34
CA ARG A 438 24.09 -32.72 1.80
C ARG A 438 25.47 -32.83 2.57
N GLU A 439 25.36 -32.56 3.90
CA GLU A 439 26.22 -32.78 5.12
C GLU A 439 27.39 -31.82 5.56
N ARG A 440 27.44 -31.44 6.86
CA ARG A 440 27.87 -30.10 7.42
C ARG A 440 28.73 -30.11 8.72
N HIS A 441 29.19 -28.94 9.19
CA HIS A 441 29.45 -28.46 10.60
C HIS A 441 29.35 -26.89 10.64
N LEU A 442 29.57 -26.11 11.75
CA LEU A 442 29.21 -24.66 11.90
C LEU A 442 30.32 -23.58 12.17
N LEU A 443 30.15 -22.26 11.79
CA LEU A 443 30.75 -20.98 12.38
C LEU A 443 30.49 -19.64 11.59
N GLY A 444 30.00 -18.52 12.18
CA GLY A 444 29.60 -17.25 11.49
C GLY A 444 30.60 -16.06 11.45
N LEU A 445 30.79 -15.37 10.30
CA LEU A 445 32.01 -14.56 10.00
C LEU A 445 31.83 -13.41 8.97
N THR A 446 32.55 -12.27 9.13
CA THR A 446 32.48 -11.06 8.24
C THR A 446 33.66 -10.05 8.33
N GLU A 447 34.11 -9.23 7.34
CA GLU A 447 34.06 -9.25 5.85
C GLU A 447 35.34 -8.58 5.17
N CYS A 448 35.83 -9.01 3.95
CA CYS A 448 36.51 -8.19 2.85
C CYS A 448 37.82 -8.62 2.09
N HIS A 449 37.77 -8.71 0.73
CA HIS A 449 38.91 -8.81 -0.22
C HIS A 449 39.01 -7.56 -1.17
N ASN A 450 40.12 -7.09 -1.79
CA ASN A 450 41.60 -7.16 -1.62
C ASN A 450 42.30 -6.36 -2.78
N CYS A 451 43.43 -5.66 -2.57
CA CYS A 451 44.28 -5.10 -3.66
C CYS A 451 45.78 -5.00 -3.28
N LYS A 452 46.71 -5.14 -4.24
CA LYS A 452 48.17 -5.33 -3.99
C LYS A 452 49.02 -4.05 -4.07
N ALA A 453 49.84 -3.85 -3.02
CA ALA A 453 51.23 -3.37 -2.95
C ALA A 453 51.78 -2.28 -3.92
N ASP A 454 52.37 -1.22 -3.34
CA ASP A 454 53.80 -0.89 -3.52
C ASP A 454 54.34 -0.15 -2.26
N PRO A 455 55.62 -0.30 -1.83
CA PRO A 455 56.07 0.19 -0.52
C PRO A 455 57.02 1.40 -0.59
N LYS A 456 56.85 2.36 0.33
CA LYS A 456 57.94 3.14 0.98
C LYS A 456 57.43 4.16 2.00
N VAL A 457 58.03 4.13 3.19
CA VAL A 457 58.60 5.24 3.99
C VAL A 457 58.52 4.86 5.47
N THR A 458 59.66 4.85 6.15
CA THR A 458 59.82 4.55 7.58
C THR A 458 59.38 5.74 8.48
N PRO A 459 58.83 5.48 9.68
CA PRO A 459 58.36 6.54 10.56
C PRO A 459 59.48 7.17 11.41
N SER A 460 59.26 8.41 11.85
CA SER A 460 59.98 9.02 12.97
C SER A 460 59.09 10.00 13.73
N GLY A 461 59.32 10.15 15.04
CA GLY A 461 58.65 11.13 15.91
C GLY A 461 57.58 10.54 16.84
N ALA A 462 57.91 10.46 18.13
CA ALA A 462 56.98 10.09 19.22
C ALA A 462 56.65 11.32 20.11
N ARG A 463 55.79 11.11 21.12
CA ARG A 463 55.37 11.99 22.24
C ARG A 463 54.08 12.82 22.03
N ASP A 464 53.26 13.10 23.05
CA ASP A 464 52.90 12.34 24.27
C ASP A 464 51.68 12.99 24.97
N GLY A 465 50.72 12.16 25.41
CA GLY A 465 49.74 12.45 26.48
C GLY A 465 48.53 13.38 26.18
N PRO A 466 47.51 13.38 27.06
CA PRO A 466 47.25 12.48 28.19
C PRO A 466 46.18 11.41 27.87
N ARG A 467 46.11 10.34 28.68
CA ARG A 467 45.13 9.26 28.52
C ARG A 467 43.74 9.65 29.04
N VAL A 468 42.71 9.18 28.32
CA VAL A 468 41.37 8.95 28.87
C VAL A 468 41.08 7.45 28.72
N GLU A 469 41.38 6.69 29.77
CA GLU A 469 40.81 5.36 30.02
C GLU A 469 39.34 5.63 30.46
N ASP A 470 38.28 5.01 29.96
CA ASP A 470 38.08 3.58 29.69
C ASP A 470 37.12 3.38 28.48
N GLN A 471 37.64 3.22 27.25
CA GLN A 471 36.83 2.91 26.05
C GLN A 471 36.80 1.40 25.77
N ARG A 472 35.76 0.72 26.23
CA ARG A 472 35.52 -0.71 25.95
C ARG A 472 34.80 -0.88 24.62
N SER A 473 35.59 -1.10 23.57
CA SER A 473 35.14 -1.22 22.17
C SER A 473 35.33 -2.66 21.64
N TRP A 474 34.31 -3.49 21.79
CA TRP A 474 34.18 -4.92 21.38
C TRP A 474 33.29 -5.05 20.16
N SER A 475 33.39 -6.00 19.21
CA SER A 475 32.75 -5.90 17.87
C SER A 475 31.73 -6.98 17.39
N GLY A 476 30.62 -6.55 16.76
CA GLY A 476 29.54 -7.34 16.11
C GLY A 476 28.29 -6.50 15.70
N GLY A 477 27.59 -6.89 14.62
CA GLY A 477 26.36 -6.23 14.13
C GLY A 477 25.03 -6.82 14.69
N VAL A 478 23.93 -6.04 14.72
CA VAL A 478 22.68 -6.42 15.44
C VAL A 478 22.10 -7.78 15.04
N ILE A 479 22.08 -8.08 13.74
CA ILE A 479 21.61 -9.37 13.22
C ILE A 479 22.51 -10.50 13.71
N GLY A 480 23.84 -10.32 13.65
CA GLY A 480 24.82 -11.28 14.15
C GLY A 480 24.74 -11.51 15.66
N CYS A 481 24.59 -10.44 16.45
CA CYS A 481 24.41 -10.51 17.90
C CYS A 481 23.10 -11.23 18.29
N CYS A 482 21.99 -10.94 17.59
CA CYS A 482 20.73 -11.67 17.79
C CYS A 482 20.86 -13.14 17.36
N THR A 483 21.53 -13.43 16.25
CA THR A 483 21.79 -14.80 15.79
C THR A 483 22.59 -15.58 16.84
N ALA A 484 23.68 -15.03 17.35
CA ALA A 484 24.48 -15.65 18.40
C ALA A 484 23.69 -15.87 19.70
N TYR A 485 22.82 -14.92 20.07
CA TYR A 485 21.90 -15.05 21.21
C TYR A 485 20.96 -16.25 21.07
N TYR A 486 20.34 -16.44 19.89
CA TYR A 486 19.43 -17.56 19.64
C TYR A 486 20.16 -18.89 19.45
N LEU A 487 21.31 -18.90 18.77
CA LEU A 487 22.15 -20.09 18.61
C LEU A 487 22.58 -20.66 19.97
N THR A 488 23.11 -19.81 20.87
CA THR A 488 23.52 -20.22 22.24
C THR A 488 22.35 -20.66 23.16
N ARG A 489 21.11 -20.58 22.66
CA ARG A 489 19.87 -20.93 23.39
C ARG A 489 19.01 -21.93 22.64
N HIS A 490 19.46 -22.43 21.49
CA HIS A 490 18.72 -23.42 20.70
C HIS A 490 18.74 -24.78 21.42
N PRO A 491 17.65 -25.57 21.42
CA PRO A 491 17.63 -26.88 22.06
C PRO A 491 18.71 -27.87 21.58
N ALA A 492 19.24 -27.69 20.37
CA ALA A 492 20.31 -28.50 19.81
C ALA A 492 21.73 -28.02 20.16
N TYR A 493 21.89 -26.83 20.77
CA TYR A 493 23.19 -26.26 21.15
C TYR A 493 23.85 -27.08 22.26
N ASN A 494 25.12 -27.42 22.07
CA ASN A 494 25.94 -28.04 23.10
C ASN A 494 27.32 -27.35 23.18
N PRO A 495 27.65 -26.62 24.26
CA PRO A 495 28.93 -25.89 24.37
C PRO A 495 30.19 -26.78 24.41
N GLN A 496 30.05 -28.10 24.55
CA GLN A 496 31.19 -29.04 24.41
C GLN A 496 31.46 -29.46 22.96
N ARG A 497 30.50 -29.24 22.05
CA ARG A 497 30.56 -29.61 20.63
C ARG A 497 30.60 -28.38 19.72
N ASP A 498 29.80 -27.38 20.05
CA ASP A 498 29.53 -26.21 19.22
C ASP A 498 30.29 -25.00 19.75
N GLN A 499 31.09 -24.38 18.89
CA GLN A 499 31.72 -23.09 19.17
C GLN A 499 31.02 -22.01 18.34
N ILE A 500 30.44 -21.03 19.02
CA ILE A 500 29.80 -19.87 18.38
C ILE A 500 30.77 -18.70 18.54
N THR A 501 31.10 -18.05 17.43
CA THR A 501 32.04 -16.93 17.39
C THR A 501 31.41 -15.78 16.63
N ILE A 502 31.51 -14.57 17.18
CA ILE A 502 31.23 -13.31 16.51
C ILE A 502 32.59 -12.74 16.07
N LEU A 503 32.84 -12.64 14.77
CA LEU A 503 34.00 -11.95 14.20
C LEU A 503 33.54 -10.62 13.59
N GLU A 504 34.18 -9.52 13.95
CA GLU A 504 33.91 -8.21 13.36
C GLU A 504 35.15 -7.29 13.45
N ALA A 505 35.24 -6.31 12.55
CA ALA A 505 36.46 -5.53 12.34
C ALA A 505 36.86 -4.56 13.47
N SER A 506 35.89 -3.98 14.20
CA SER A 506 36.12 -2.73 14.94
C SER A 506 35.48 -2.64 16.35
N SER A 507 34.19 -2.32 16.46
CA SER A 507 33.37 -2.37 17.68
C SER A 507 31.87 -2.67 17.39
N ILE A 508 31.09 -3.01 18.42
CA ILE A 508 29.75 -3.62 18.41
C ILE A 508 28.87 -2.40 18.29
N ALA A 509 27.92 -2.48 17.37
CA ALA A 509 27.09 -1.33 17.10
C ALA A 509 27.92 -0.11 16.59
N SER A 510 29.13 -0.33 16.02
CA SER A 510 29.94 0.70 15.34
C SER A 510 29.29 1.23 14.06
N ALA A 511 28.44 0.42 13.44
CA ALA A 511 27.66 0.72 12.25
C ALA A 511 26.24 1.24 12.61
N ALA A 512 25.30 1.13 11.67
CA ALA A 512 23.89 1.48 11.88
C ALA A 512 23.26 0.78 13.10
N SER A 513 23.77 -0.40 13.47
CA SER A 513 23.33 -1.18 14.64
C SER A 513 23.48 -0.43 15.98
N GLY A 514 24.32 0.60 16.10
CA GLY A 514 24.37 1.47 17.30
C GLY A 514 24.02 2.93 17.04
N LYS A 515 24.08 3.36 15.79
CA LYS A 515 23.91 4.76 15.37
C LYS A 515 22.48 5.12 14.93
N ALA A 516 21.58 4.14 14.75
CA ALA A 516 20.20 4.37 14.28
C ALA A 516 19.26 5.00 15.33
N GLY A 517 18.03 5.35 14.91
CA GLY A 517 16.98 5.87 15.78
C GLY A 517 16.33 4.82 16.72
N GLY A 518 16.22 3.57 16.28
CA GLY A 518 15.71 2.45 17.09
C GLY A 518 14.19 2.25 17.09
N LEU A 519 13.51 2.54 15.98
CA LEU A 519 12.08 2.26 15.77
C LEU A 519 11.76 0.75 15.70
N ILE A 520 10.65 0.36 16.30
CA ILE A 520 10.00 -0.94 16.22
C ILE A 520 8.52 -0.71 15.88
N ALA A 521 7.99 -1.35 14.82
CA ALA A 521 6.63 -1.08 14.33
C ALA A 521 5.98 -2.30 13.64
N LEU A 522 4.70 -2.58 13.92
CA LEU A 522 3.97 -3.64 13.20
C LEU A 522 3.73 -3.34 11.71
N TRP A 523 3.85 -2.08 11.29
CA TRP A 523 3.78 -1.64 9.89
C TRP A 523 5.16 -1.51 9.21
N ALA A 524 6.23 -1.96 9.85
CA ALA A 524 7.56 -2.04 9.24
C ALA A 524 7.62 -3.10 8.14
N TYR A 525 8.80 -3.24 7.52
CA TYR A 525 9.05 -4.14 6.40
C TYR A 525 10.27 -5.06 6.67
N PRO A 526 10.29 -6.33 6.21
CA PRO A 526 9.25 -7.02 5.44
C PRO A 526 8.14 -7.58 6.34
N SER A 527 6.93 -7.65 5.80
CA SER A 527 5.72 -8.07 6.54
C SER A 527 5.78 -9.50 7.07
N CYS A 528 6.57 -10.38 6.45
CA CYS A 528 6.78 -11.77 6.87
C CYS A 528 7.59 -11.91 8.19
N ILE A 529 8.57 -11.04 8.44
CA ILE A 529 9.40 -11.05 9.66
C ILE A 529 8.80 -10.18 10.77
N VAL A 530 8.16 -9.08 10.40
CA VAL A 530 7.81 -7.99 11.32
C VAL A 530 6.93 -8.40 12.51
N PRO A 531 5.85 -9.20 12.35
CA PRO A 531 5.04 -9.68 13.48
C PRO A 531 5.87 -10.49 14.50
N LEU A 532 6.73 -11.39 14.00
CA LEU A 532 7.64 -12.18 14.83
C LEU A 532 8.63 -11.28 15.56
N SER A 533 9.32 -10.40 14.85
CA SER A 533 10.38 -9.56 15.43
C SER A 533 9.85 -8.53 16.42
N PHE A 534 8.67 -7.96 16.15
CA PHE A 534 7.97 -7.05 17.07
C PHE A 534 7.60 -7.73 18.40
N GLN A 535 7.10 -8.97 18.35
CA GLN A 535 6.82 -9.77 19.54
C GLN A 535 8.12 -10.12 20.28
N LEU A 536 9.14 -10.60 19.58
CA LEU A 536 10.42 -10.98 20.19
C LEU A 536 11.12 -9.80 20.87
N HIS A 537 11.00 -8.56 20.36
CA HIS A 537 11.48 -7.36 21.05
C HIS A 537 10.81 -7.15 22.41
N ALA A 538 9.49 -7.35 22.49
CA ALA A 538 8.74 -7.28 23.75
C ALA A 538 9.12 -8.42 24.70
N ASP A 539 9.24 -9.65 24.19
CA ASP A 539 9.63 -10.82 24.97
C ASP A 539 11.03 -10.66 25.55
N LEU A 540 12.03 -10.32 24.72
CA LEU A 540 13.41 -10.09 25.17
C LEU A 540 13.48 -9.02 26.26
N ALA A 541 12.72 -7.93 26.11
CA ALA A 541 12.68 -6.88 27.11
C ALA A 541 12.06 -7.35 28.44
N ALA A 542 10.99 -8.13 28.40
CA ALA A 542 10.38 -8.72 29.59
C ALA A 542 11.30 -9.74 30.29
N HIS A 543 12.03 -10.56 29.52
CA HIS A 543 12.90 -11.61 30.07
C HIS A 543 14.21 -11.10 30.66
N HIS A 544 14.76 -9.98 30.16
CA HIS A 544 16.12 -9.51 30.53
C HIS A 544 16.17 -8.14 31.19
N ALA A 545 15.03 -7.54 31.56
CA ALA A 545 14.92 -6.14 32.04
C ALA A 545 15.40 -5.12 30.98
N GLY A 546 14.82 -5.24 29.77
CA GLY A 546 15.22 -4.44 28.61
C GLY A 546 14.76 -2.98 28.65
N ALA A 547 13.76 -2.64 29.47
CA ALA A 547 13.38 -1.25 29.72
C ALA A 547 14.52 -0.48 30.39
N GLU A 548 15.19 -1.12 31.35
CA GLU A 548 16.33 -0.59 32.09
C GLU A 548 17.64 -0.72 31.30
N LYS A 549 17.90 -1.90 30.70
CA LYS A 549 19.19 -2.18 30.04
C LYS A 549 19.37 -1.48 28.69
N TRP A 550 18.32 -1.39 27.88
CA TRP A 550 18.41 -0.85 26.51
C TRP A 550 17.24 0.08 26.14
N GLY A 551 16.51 0.59 27.13
CA GLY A 551 15.47 1.57 26.92
C GLY A 551 14.27 1.06 26.12
N TYR A 552 13.93 -0.22 26.21
CA TYR A 552 12.70 -0.73 25.58
C TYR A 552 11.47 -0.01 26.14
N ARG A 553 10.70 0.65 25.25
CA ARG A 553 9.42 1.26 25.60
C ARG A 553 8.43 1.19 24.44
N ARG A 554 7.14 1.10 24.76
CA ARG A 554 6.06 1.41 23.80
C ARG A 554 6.02 2.93 23.58
N ILE A 555 5.77 3.37 22.36
CA ILE A 555 5.94 4.79 21.95
C ILE A 555 4.90 5.19 20.90
N HIS A 556 4.61 6.48 20.78
CA HIS A 556 3.84 7.00 19.65
C HIS A 556 4.74 7.29 18.45
N SER A 557 4.20 7.17 17.24
CA SER A 557 4.85 7.71 16.03
C SER A 557 3.87 8.51 15.18
N ALA A 558 4.39 9.50 14.45
CA ALA A 558 3.58 10.38 13.60
C ALA A 558 4.36 10.94 12.40
N ARG A 559 3.63 11.27 11.33
CA ARG A 559 4.07 12.21 10.28
C ARG A 559 3.62 13.62 10.65
N LEU A 560 4.51 14.60 10.49
CA LEU A 560 4.31 15.99 10.89
C LEU A 560 4.73 16.96 9.78
N GLY A 561 3.81 17.80 9.30
CA GLY A 561 4.13 18.92 8.40
C GLY A 561 4.16 20.24 9.17
N ALA A 562 5.29 20.96 9.13
CA ALA A 562 5.48 22.19 9.88
C ALA A 562 6.27 23.27 9.12
N ARG A 563 6.00 24.55 9.44
CA ARG A 563 6.78 25.69 8.95
C ARG A 563 7.90 26.05 9.93
N GLY A 564 9.15 25.99 9.46
CA GLY A 564 10.33 26.31 10.27
C GLY A 564 10.52 27.82 10.46
N ARG A 565 10.93 28.23 11.67
CA ARG A 565 11.35 29.60 12.01
C ARG A 565 12.79 29.86 11.52
N THR A 566 13.09 31.09 11.11
CA THR A 566 14.46 31.52 10.78
C THR A 566 15.25 31.90 12.04
N ARG A 567 16.56 31.60 12.06
CA ARG A 567 17.45 31.82 13.23
C ARG A 567 17.68 33.30 13.59
N SER A 568 17.43 34.23 12.67
CA SER A 568 17.22 35.65 12.98
C SER A 568 15.75 35.87 13.37
N GLY A 569 15.51 36.28 14.62
CA GLY A 569 14.18 36.34 15.22
C GLY A 569 13.17 37.23 14.49
N LEU A 570 11.89 36.89 14.66
CA LEU A 570 10.67 37.52 14.12
C LEU A 570 10.87 38.25 12.79
N ALA A 571 10.46 37.60 11.71
CA ALA A 571 9.97 38.34 10.55
C ALA A 571 8.74 39.16 10.96
N SER A 572 8.95 40.43 11.33
CA SER A 572 7.92 41.46 11.40
C SER A 572 7.48 41.83 9.99
N GLY A 573 6.92 40.84 9.28
CA GLY A 573 6.34 40.95 7.95
C GLY A 573 4.82 40.92 8.07
N SER A 574 4.18 42.00 7.66
CA SER A 574 2.73 42.19 7.76
C SER A 574 1.95 41.34 6.75
N ASP A 575 1.75 40.05 7.05
CA ASP A 575 0.80 39.18 6.35
C ASP A 575 -0.30 38.67 7.31
N ALA A 576 -0.88 39.59 8.08
CA ALA A 576 -2.14 39.38 8.80
C ALA A 576 -3.36 39.38 7.85
N GLY A 577 -3.18 38.93 6.61
CA GLY A 577 -4.09 39.08 5.47
C GLY A 577 -4.67 37.77 4.90
N ALA A 578 -4.50 36.63 5.57
CA ALA A 578 -5.01 35.34 5.10
C ALA A 578 -5.41 34.37 6.23
N ARG A 579 -6.16 34.83 7.25
CA ARG A 579 -6.84 33.94 8.21
C ARG A 579 -8.25 33.57 7.73
N GLY A 580 -8.32 32.93 6.56
CA GLY A 580 -9.47 32.07 6.24
C GLY A 580 -9.44 30.82 7.13
N ASN A 581 -10.58 30.16 7.34
CA ASN A 581 -10.76 29.01 8.25
C ASN A 581 -9.83 27.81 7.95
N MET A 582 -8.55 27.89 8.34
CA MET A 582 -7.69 26.70 8.43
C MET A 582 -8.07 25.93 9.68
N VAL A 583 -8.48 24.68 9.50
CA VAL A 583 -8.62 23.72 10.61
C VAL A 583 -7.24 23.48 11.18
N ILE A 584 -7.00 23.93 12.41
CA ILE A 584 -5.75 23.62 13.13
C ILE A 584 -5.74 22.09 13.36
N PRO A 585 -4.73 21.35 12.88
CA PRO A 585 -4.65 19.91 13.10
C PRO A 585 -4.61 19.61 14.59
N THR A 586 -5.32 18.57 15.04
CA THR A 586 -5.35 18.18 16.46
C THR A 586 -4.04 17.48 16.82
N VAL A 587 -3.03 18.28 17.17
CA VAL A 587 -1.76 17.80 17.74
C VAL A 587 -1.97 17.38 19.20
N PRO A 588 -1.41 16.25 19.67
CA PRO A 588 -1.49 15.85 21.08
C PRO A 588 -0.91 16.91 22.02
N ALA A 589 -1.61 17.16 23.14
CA ALA A 589 -1.23 18.19 24.10
C ALA A 589 0.07 17.89 24.86
N ASP A 590 0.57 16.65 24.83
CA ASP A 590 1.84 16.26 25.42
C ASP A 590 3.02 16.39 24.44
N LEU A 591 2.79 16.75 23.16
CA LEU A 591 3.82 17.12 22.20
C LEU A 591 4.28 18.58 22.42
N ASP A 592 4.55 18.92 23.69
CA ASP A 592 4.70 20.27 24.24
C ASP A 592 6.01 21.00 23.85
N TRP A 593 6.88 20.30 23.12
CA TRP A 593 8.24 20.70 22.77
C TRP A 593 8.39 21.13 21.30
N LEU A 594 7.29 21.19 20.55
CA LEU A 594 7.24 21.73 19.19
C LEU A 594 6.56 23.11 19.16
N HIS A 595 6.87 23.87 18.10
CA HIS A 595 6.12 25.06 17.69
C HIS A 595 4.79 24.64 17.06
N VAL A 596 3.86 24.15 17.89
CA VAL A 596 2.56 23.58 17.47
C VAL A 596 1.70 24.56 16.67
N GLU A 597 1.87 25.87 16.85
CA GLU A 597 1.21 26.91 16.07
C GLU A 597 1.69 27.00 14.61
N ASN A 598 2.87 26.42 14.31
CA ASN A 598 3.44 26.32 12.97
C ASN A 598 3.18 24.95 12.30
N VAL A 599 2.53 24.01 12.99
CA VAL A 599 2.17 22.69 12.47
C VAL A 599 0.90 22.81 11.62
N HIS A 600 1.00 22.41 10.36
CA HIS A 600 -0.12 22.40 9.40
C HIS A 600 -0.57 20.99 9.01
N SER A 601 0.16 19.95 9.42
CA SER A 601 -0.25 18.55 9.28
C SER A 601 0.26 17.71 10.45
N TYR A 602 -0.60 16.85 10.99
CA TYR A 602 -0.24 15.83 11.97
C TYR A 602 -1.07 14.58 11.69
N ARG A 603 -0.40 13.43 11.44
CA ARG A 603 -1.03 12.11 11.30
C ARG A 603 -0.27 11.12 12.16
N SER A 604 -0.91 10.54 13.17
CA SER A 604 -0.32 9.40 13.88
C SER A 604 -0.12 8.25 12.90
N THR A 605 1.09 7.68 12.90
CA THR A 605 1.45 6.46 12.16
C THR A 605 1.52 5.25 13.07
N GLY A 606 1.57 5.47 14.39
CA GLY A 606 1.68 4.41 15.38
C GLY A 606 1.36 4.89 16.79
N THR A 607 0.94 3.94 17.61
CA THR A 607 0.55 4.12 19.01
C THR A 607 1.25 3.07 19.88
N PRO A 608 1.30 3.22 21.22
CA PRO A 608 1.89 2.22 22.12
C PRO A 608 1.39 0.77 21.95
N GLU A 609 0.25 0.55 21.29
CA GLU A 609 -0.26 -0.75 20.91
C GLU A 609 0.56 -1.39 19.76
N ASN A 610 1.04 -0.62 18.78
CA ASN A 610 1.67 -1.13 17.55
C ASN A 610 3.06 -0.54 17.21
N THR A 611 3.58 0.39 18.02
CA THR A 611 4.94 0.95 17.93
C THR A 611 5.69 0.95 19.26
N ALA A 612 7.01 0.72 19.17
CA ALA A 612 7.94 0.68 20.28
C ALA A 612 9.30 1.25 19.88
N GLN A 613 10.21 1.35 20.86
CA GLN A 613 11.56 1.86 20.73
C GLN A 613 12.54 1.00 21.52
N VAL A 614 13.78 0.91 21.04
CA VAL A 614 14.98 0.60 21.84
C VAL A 614 16.05 1.66 21.61
N ILE A 615 17.09 1.72 22.45
CA ILE A 615 18.32 2.44 22.12
C ILE A 615 19.27 1.45 21.42
N PRO A 616 19.62 1.65 20.13
CA PRO A 616 20.27 0.60 19.32
C PRO A 616 21.62 0.09 19.83
N TYR A 617 22.46 0.98 20.37
CA TYR A 617 23.79 0.62 20.87
C TYR A 617 23.66 -0.35 22.05
N GLU A 618 22.94 0.06 23.09
CA GLU A 618 22.70 -0.70 24.31
C GLU A 618 21.96 -2.02 24.03
N PHE A 619 21.01 -2.03 23.08
CA PHE A 619 20.33 -3.26 22.66
C PHE A 619 21.32 -4.25 22.01
N THR A 620 22.10 -3.78 21.04
CA THR A 620 23.03 -4.62 20.28
C THR A 620 24.16 -5.16 21.16
N THR A 621 24.74 -4.34 22.04
CA THR A 621 25.76 -4.80 23.01
C THR A 621 25.18 -5.80 23.99
N THR A 622 23.99 -5.54 24.56
CA THR A 622 23.35 -6.48 25.50
C THR A 622 23.06 -7.84 24.85
N MET A 623 22.63 -7.88 23.59
CA MET A 623 22.42 -9.17 22.89
C MET A 623 23.72 -9.96 22.72
N ALA A 624 24.84 -9.28 22.44
CA ALA A 624 26.16 -9.92 22.37
C ALA A 624 26.62 -10.42 23.76
N GLU A 625 26.50 -9.61 24.81
CA GLU A 625 26.82 -9.98 26.19
C GLU A 625 26.03 -11.22 26.64
N LEU A 626 24.72 -11.23 26.40
CA LEU A 626 23.85 -12.38 26.68
C LEU A 626 24.23 -13.63 25.87
N ALA A 627 24.82 -13.51 24.69
CA ALA A 627 25.37 -14.65 23.95
C ALA A 627 26.69 -15.14 24.56
N ILE A 628 27.58 -14.23 24.96
CA ILE A 628 28.86 -14.54 25.61
C ILE A 628 28.63 -15.26 26.95
N GLU A 629 27.67 -14.80 27.76
CA GLU A 629 27.23 -15.47 29.00
C GLU A 629 26.80 -16.95 28.80
N LYS A 630 26.46 -17.35 27.57
CA LYS A 630 26.07 -18.71 27.21
C LYS A 630 27.11 -19.48 26.40
N GLY A 631 28.30 -18.92 26.18
CA GLY A 631 29.42 -19.61 25.54
C GLY A 631 29.77 -19.14 24.12
N ALA A 632 29.23 -18.01 23.66
CA ALA A 632 29.75 -17.36 22.45
C ALA A 632 31.09 -16.65 22.70
N ASN A 633 31.97 -16.65 21.71
CA ASN A 633 33.23 -15.90 21.70
C ASN A 633 33.11 -14.65 20.83
N VAL A 634 33.94 -13.64 21.08
CA VAL A 634 34.11 -12.47 20.20
C VAL A 634 35.57 -12.37 19.76
N ILE A 635 35.81 -12.18 18.47
CA ILE A 635 37.12 -11.91 17.89
C ILE A 635 37.07 -10.54 17.20
N LEU A 636 38.01 -9.66 17.55
CA LEU A 636 38.18 -8.36 16.90
C LEU A 636 39.16 -8.51 15.73
N GLY A 637 38.63 -8.47 14.51
CA GLY A 637 39.43 -8.57 13.30
C GLY A 637 38.57 -8.52 12.04
N ARG A 638 39.09 -7.89 10.99
CA ARG A 638 38.42 -7.76 9.70
C ARG A 638 38.58 -9.08 8.93
N ALA A 639 37.49 -9.81 8.63
CA ALA A 639 37.62 -10.96 7.74
C ALA A 639 38.19 -10.56 6.38
N THR A 640 38.75 -11.51 5.65
CA THR A 640 39.32 -11.25 4.32
C THR A 640 38.92 -12.27 3.27
N SER A 641 38.68 -13.52 3.62
CA SER A 641 38.14 -14.53 2.70
C SER A 641 37.34 -15.57 3.46
N ILE A 642 36.28 -16.07 2.81
CA ILE A 642 35.69 -17.37 3.15
C ILE A 642 36.50 -18.43 2.42
N ASP A 643 37.09 -19.33 3.18
CA ASP A 643 37.91 -20.41 2.65
C ASP A 643 37.03 -21.66 2.54
N ALA A 644 36.75 -22.07 1.30
CA ALA A 644 35.90 -23.22 0.99
C ALA A 644 36.72 -24.39 0.41
N VAL A 645 36.33 -25.62 0.74
CA VAL A 645 36.89 -26.86 0.20
C VAL A 645 35.75 -27.74 -0.28
N ASN A 646 35.83 -28.25 -1.51
CA ASN A 646 34.79 -29.07 -2.15
C ASN A 646 33.39 -28.41 -2.12
N GLY A 647 33.33 -27.09 -2.28
CA GLY A 647 32.07 -26.32 -2.28
C GLY A 647 31.45 -26.06 -0.89
N ALA A 648 32.13 -26.46 0.20
CA ALA A 648 31.67 -26.19 1.57
C ALA A 648 32.65 -25.29 2.34
N ALA A 649 32.15 -24.47 3.26
CA ALA A 649 32.97 -23.64 4.15
C ALA A 649 33.92 -24.49 5.00
N LYS A 650 35.14 -23.98 5.23
CA LYS A 650 36.18 -24.63 6.06
C LYS A 650 36.85 -23.68 7.06
N SER A 651 37.04 -22.41 6.70
CA SER A 651 37.54 -21.35 7.60
C SER A 651 37.14 -19.98 7.08
N VAL A 652 37.36 -18.95 7.91
CA VAL A 652 37.60 -17.60 7.40
C VAL A 652 38.98 -17.14 7.80
N THR A 653 39.68 -16.57 6.82
CA THR A 653 40.88 -15.78 7.04
C THR A 653 40.48 -14.37 7.47
N TYR A 654 41.16 -13.80 8.45
CA TYR A 654 40.91 -12.46 8.96
C TYR A 654 42.21 -11.76 9.38
N VAL A 655 42.20 -10.43 9.45
CA VAL A 655 43.29 -9.62 9.99
C VAL A 655 42.87 -9.12 11.38
N PRO A 656 43.55 -9.51 12.48
CA PRO A 656 43.24 -9.06 13.83
C PRO A 656 43.28 -7.53 13.97
N LYS A 657 42.43 -6.95 14.82
CA LYS A 657 42.42 -5.49 15.05
C LYS A 657 43.77 -5.04 15.64
N GLY A 658 44.51 -4.22 14.88
CA GLY A 658 45.83 -3.72 15.26
C GLY A 658 47.03 -4.56 14.78
N ASP A 659 46.79 -5.65 14.04
CA ASP A 659 47.84 -6.44 13.39
C ASP A 659 47.77 -6.26 11.86
N SER A 660 48.82 -6.70 11.16
CA SER A 660 48.91 -6.80 9.69
C SER A 660 49.01 -8.26 9.21
N ALA A 661 49.34 -9.20 10.08
CA ALA A 661 49.37 -10.62 9.77
C ALA A 661 47.95 -11.23 9.76
N SER A 662 47.64 -12.04 8.75
CA SER A 662 46.35 -12.75 8.69
C SER A 662 46.34 -14.00 9.58
N ALA A 663 45.27 -14.16 10.35
CA ALA A 663 44.92 -15.36 11.11
C ALA A 663 43.76 -16.10 10.42
N THR A 664 43.48 -17.33 10.86
CA THR A 664 42.31 -18.10 10.42
C THR A 664 41.54 -18.61 11.61
N VAL A 665 40.22 -18.67 11.47
CA VAL A 665 39.33 -19.36 12.40
C VAL A 665 38.63 -20.50 11.64
N PRO A 666 38.77 -21.77 12.08
CA PRO A 666 38.07 -22.90 11.45
C PRO A 666 36.56 -22.68 11.48
N ALA A 667 35.88 -22.91 10.36
CA ALA A 667 34.50 -22.48 10.19
C ALA A 667 33.74 -23.30 9.16
N THR A 668 32.50 -23.67 9.46
CA THR A 668 31.80 -24.66 8.61
C THR A 668 30.34 -24.30 8.24
N ASP A 669 29.70 -23.31 8.89
CA ASP A 669 28.43 -22.66 8.47
C ASP A 669 28.49 -21.16 8.80
N ILE A 670 28.73 -20.32 7.80
CA ILE A 670 29.11 -18.90 7.92
C ILE A 670 27.93 -17.97 7.69
N VAL A 671 27.38 -17.38 8.74
CA VAL A 671 26.31 -16.36 8.62
C VAL A 671 26.92 -14.96 8.37
N LEU A 672 26.69 -14.42 7.17
CA LEU A 672 27.12 -13.09 6.71
C LEU A 672 26.12 -12.01 7.16
N CYS A 673 26.51 -11.18 8.14
CA CYS A 673 25.62 -10.22 8.83
C CYS A 673 26.13 -8.77 8.86
N ALA A 674 27.18 -8.39 8.10
CA ALA A 674 27.83 -7.07 8.24
C ALA A 674 27.43 -6.05 7.15
N GLY A 675 26.21 -6.19 6.64
CA GLY A 675 25.51 -5.07 6.01
C GLY A 675 26.17 -4.61 4.70
N PRO A 676 26.49 -3.31 4.53
CA PRO A 676 27.07 -2.78 3.29
C PRO A 676 28.35 -3.49 2.83
N TRP A 677 29.12 -4.03 3.78
CA TRP A 677 30.38 -4.72 3.52
C TRP A 677 30.19 -6.18 3.05
N THR A 678 28.96 -6.71 2.95
CA THR A 678 28.71 -8.10 2.58
C THR A 678 29.20 -8.45 1.17
N ARG A 679 29.16 -7.47 0.26
CA ARG A 679 29.78 -7.58 -1.07
C ARG A 679 31.29 -7.86 -1.02
N SER A 680 31.95 -7.55 0.08
CA SER A 680 33.40 -7.69 0.20
C SER A 680 33.86 -9.12 0.52
N LEU A 681 33.04 -9.99 1.15
CA LEU A 681 33.29 -11.45 1.17
C LEU A 681 32.61 -12.18 0.02
N LEU A 682 31.44 -11.69 -0.37
CA LEU A 682 30.62 -12.30 -1.40
C LEU A 682 30.36 -11.26 -2.50
N PRO A 683 31.29 -11.06 -3.47
CA PRO A 683 31.16 -10.03 -4.50
C PRO A 683 29.91 -10.11 -5.39
N ALA A 684 29.26 -11.27 -5.40
CA ALA A 684 27.98 -11.51 -6.06
C ALA A 684 26.76 -11.07 -5.24
N ALA A 685 26.90 -10.81 -3.93
CA ALA A 685 25.82 -10.33 -3.09
C ALA A 685 25.39 -8.92 -3.55
N PRO A 686 24.12 -8.71 -3.91
CA PRO A 686 23.63 -7.42 -4.37
C PRO A 686 23.37 -6.50 -3.17
N ILE A 687 24.38 -6.25 -2.35
CA ILE A 687 24.30 -5.34 -1.20
C ILE A 687 25.13 -4.08 -1.48
N VAL A 688 24.54 -2.93 -1.19
CA VAL A 688 25.12 -1.59 -1.35
C VAL A 688 24.88 -0.74 -0.10
N GLY A 689 25.73 0.26 0.11
CA GLY A 689 25.59 1.21 1.22
C GLY A 689 25.01 2.55 0.78
N LEU A 690 24.01 3.06 1.51
CA LEU A 690 23.62 4.48 1.47
C LEU A 690 24.02 5.16 2.78
N ARG A 691 24.78 6.27 2.73
CA ARG A 691 25.27 6.93 3.95
C ARG A 691 24.20 7.85 4.51
N GLN A 692 23.87 7.69 5.79
CA GLN A 692 22.97 8.57 6.52
C GLN A 692 23.71 9.25 7.68
N HIS A 693 23.45 10.55 7.85
CA HIS A 693 23.95 11.37 8.95
C HIS A 693 22.92 11.50 10.06
N SER A 694 23.39 11.49 11.30
CA SER A 694 22.55 11.71 12.47
C SER A 694 23.29 12.44 13.59
N VAL A 695 22.51 13.06 14.45
CA VAL A 695 22.98 13.76 15.66
C VAL A 695 22.23 13.22 16.88
N ILE A 696 22.96 13.10 17.99
CA ILE A 696 22.37 12.84 19.30
C ILE A 696 22.51 14.12 20.12
N MET A 697 21.39 14.61 20.66
CA MET A 697 21.33 15.82 21.46
C MET A 697 20.59 15.59 22.79
N ARG A 698 20.83 16.45 23.78
CA ARG A 698 20.18 16.43 25.09
C ARG A 698 19.44 17.75 25.33
N PRO A 699 18.11 17.74 25.42
CA PRO A 699 17.32 18.90 25.83
C PRO A 699 17.75 19.42 27.19
N THR A 700 17.83 20.74 27.32
CA THR A 700 18.30 21.44 28.53
C THR A 700 17.19 21.70 29.55
N ARG A 701 15.91 21.47 29.19
CA ARG A 701 14.75 21.63 30.08
C ARG A 701 14.75 20.63 31.26
N PRO A 702 14.12 20.96 32.41
CA PRO A 702 14.13 20.09 33.60
C PRO A 702 13.26 18.82 33.52
N ARG A 703 12.42 18.66 32.50
CA ARG A 703 11.53 17.49 32.32
C ARG A 703 11.85 16.76 31.02
N PRO A 704 11.90 15.42 31.00
CA PRO A 704 12.08 14.67 29.75
C PRO A 704 10.99 14.97 28.72
N LEU A 705 11.35 14.91 27.43
CA LEU A 705 10.38 15.02 26.34
C LEU A 705 9.43 13.82 26.33
N SER A 706 8.20 14.05 25.84
CA SER A 706 7.23 12.98 25.59
C SER A 706 7.75 11.96 24.56
N GLY A 707 7.24 10.74 24.65
CA GLY A 707 7.70 9.61 23.85
C GLY A 707 7.13 9.63 22.43
N TYR A 708 7.88 10.18 21.48
CA TYR A 708 7.48 10.24 20.07
C TYR A 708 8.64 9.95 19.11
N MET A 709 8.28 9.33 17.99
CA MET A 709 9.07 9.24 16.76
C MET A 709 8.35 10.01 15.65
N LEU A 710 8.94 11.13 15.23
CA LEU A 710 8.36 12.01 14.24
C LEU A 710 9.10 11.90 12.90
N PHE A 711 8.34 11.69 11.84
CA PHE A 711 8.79 11.82 10.46
C PHE A 711 8.32 13.18 9.96
N THR A 712 9.23 14.15 9.87
CA THR A 712 8.85 15.54 9.62
C THR A 712 9.03 15.94 8.16
N GLU A 713 8.12 16.77 7.67
CA GLU A 713 8.30 17.59 6.48
C GLU A 713 8.34 19.06 6.93
N ILE A 714 9.51 19.69 6.83
CA ILE A 714 9.74 21.04 7.34
C ILE A 714 9.89 22.00 6.16
N SER A 715 8.97 22.96 6.06
CA SER A 715 9.05 24.07 5.10
C SER A 715 9.91 25.19 5.67
N LEU A 716 11.11 25.40 5.12
CA LEU A 716 12.04 26.46 5.50
C LEU A 716 11.91 27.68 4.57
N ALA A 717 11.82 28.87 5.18
CA ALA A 717 11.77 30.13 4.46
C ALA A 717 13.19 30.57 4.03
N THR A 718 13.43 30.63 2.71
CA THR A 718 14.70 31.08 2.12
C THR A 718 14.62 32.52 1.64
N SER A 719 15.51 33.40 2.10
CA SER A 719 15.60 34.77 1.64
C SER A 719 15.95 34.84 0.15
N GLY A 720 15.11 35.52 -0.64
CA GLY A 720 15.36 35.83 -2.06
C GLY A 720 14.84 34.81 -3.09
N VAL A 721 14.24 33.68 -2.68
CA VAL A 721 13.68 32.67 -3.59
C VAL A 721 12.16 32.59 -3.41
N ARG A 722 11.41 32.53 -4.52
CA ARG A 722 9.93 32.48 -4.52
C ARG A 722 9.30 31.17 -4.01
N ARG A 723 10.09 30.15 -3.67
CA ARG A 723 9.64 28.81 -3.28
C ARG A 723 10.38 28.38 -2.01
N ALA A 724 9.66 27.85 -1.04
CA ALA A 724 10.24 27.34 0.21
C ALA A 724 11.11 26.11 -0.05
N LYS A 725 12.16 25.89 0.76
CA LYS A 725 12.91 24.64 0.77
C LYS A 725 12.20 23.66 1.69
N HIS A 726 11.77 22.52 1.16
CA HIS A 726 11.26 21.40 1.95
C HIS A 726 12.43 20.52 2.35
N VAL A 727 12.47 20.07 3.61
CA VAL A 727 13.47 19.13 4.12
C VAL A 727 12.78 18.06 4.94
N THR A 728 13.27 16.83 4.88
CA THR A 728 12.78 15.76 5.77
C THR A 728 13.77 15.54 6.90
N ALA A 729 13.24 15.42 8.12
CA ALA A 729 14.04 15.11 9.29
C ALA A 729 13.29 14.13 10.19
N GLU A 730 13.97 13.07 10.61
CA GLU A 730 13.47 12.14 11.61
C GLU A 730 13.85 12.64 13.00
N ILE A 731 12.92 12.59 13.96
CA ILE A 731 13.15 13.07 15.35
C ILE A 731 12.61 12.04 16.33
N PHE A 732 13.51 11.33 17.00
CA PHE A 732 13.18 10.21 17.88
C PHE A 732 13.63 10.57 19.31
N THR A 733 12.67 10.86 20.21
CA THR A 733 13.01 11.04 21.64
C THR A 733 13.39 9.68 22.24
N ARG A 734 14.29 9.63 23.22
CA ARG A 734 14.78 8.39 23.86
C ARG A 734 14.57 8.44 25.39
N PRO A 735 14.42 7.29 26.07
CA PRO A 735 14.09 7.27 27.51
C PRO A 735 15.20 7.83 28.43
N ASN A 736 16.46 7.86 27.98
CA ASN A 736 17.58 8.45 28.71
C ASN A 736 17.68 10.00 28.57
N ASN A 737 16.58 10.67 28.24
CA ASN A 737 16.49 12.10 27.94
C ASN A 737 17.47 12.58 26.86
N THR A 738 17.69 11.76 25.83
CA THR A 738 18.36 12.19 24.60
C THR A 738 17.36 12.19 23.44
N VAL A 739 17.68 12.91 22.37
CA VAL A 739 16.95 12.91 21.12
C VAL A 739 17.93 12.55 20.02
N TRP A 740 17.53 11.62 19.16
CA TRP A 740 18.24 11.31 17.93
C TRP A 740 17.52 11.99 16.78
N ALA A 741 18.26 12.63 15.89
CA ALA A 741 17.72 13.16 14.66
C ALA A 741 18.60 12.83 13.47
N ALA A 742 17.98 12.54 12.33
CA ALA A 742 18.64 12.26 11.06
C ALA A 742 17.98 13.02 9.92
N GLY A 743 18.75 13.26 8.86
CA GLY A 743 18.25 13.77 7.58
C GLY A 743 18.23 12.68 6.51
N ASP A 744 18.03 13.11 5.27
CA ASP A 744 18.14 12.27 4.08
C ASP A 744 19.55 11.65 3.94
N THR A 745 19.67 10.57 3.16
CA THR A 745 20.96 9.99 2.78
C THR A 745 21.70 10.87 1.78
N ASP A 746 23.04 10.85 1.78
CA ASP A 746 23.84 11.56 0.77
C ASP A 746 24.12 10.73 -0.49
N ASP A 747 24.40 11.43 -1.59
CA ASP A 747 24.71 10.86 -2.91
C ASP A 747 26.17 10.36 -3.05
N ILE A 748 26.84 9.99 -1.94
CA ILE A 748 28.17 9.38 -2.06
C ILE A 748 28.02 8.00 -2.70
N ALA A 749 28.79 7.77 -3.76
CA ALA A 749 28.78 6.55 -4.56
C ALA A 749 28.79 5.30 -3.67
N SER A 750 27.73 4.49 -3.78
CA SER A 750 27.37 3.38 -2.86
C SER A 750 28.39 2.22 -2.77
N PHE A 751 29.47 2.31 -3.57
CA PHE A 751 30.58 1.38 -3.63
C PHE A 751 31.86 1.88 -2.93
N ASN A 752 31.93 3.17 -2.59
CA ASN A 752 33.10 3.78 -1.94
C ASN A 752 32.95 3.79 -0.41
N ILE A 753 32.63 2.62 0.16
CA ILE A 753 32.53 2.43 1.61
C ILE A 753 33.93 2.35 2.25
N PRO A 754 34.18 2.99 3.40
CA PRO A 754 35.45 2.86 4.12
C PRO A 754 35.76 1.40 4.53
N GLU A 755 37.02 1.05 4.77
CA GLU A 755 37.42 -0.33 5.13
C GLU A 755 36.74 -0.89 6.39
N THR A 756 36.26 -0.01 7.29
CA THR A 756 35.56 -0.39 8.53
C THR A 756 34.45 0.61 8.86
N ALA A 757 33.44 0.16 9.62
CA ALA A 757 32.37 1.03 10.12
C ALA A 757 32.87 2.13 11.09
N GLU A 758 34.00 1.91 11.76
CA GLU A 758 34.69 2.88 12.62
C GLU A 758 35.30 4.04 11.82
N ALA A 759 35.72 3.79 10.57
CA ALA A 759 36.22 4.81 9.65
C ALA A 759 35.11 5.64 8.94
N VAL A 760 33.84 5.40 9.23
CA VAL A 760 32.72 6.18 8.68
C VAL A 760 32.55 7.48 9.47
N LEU A 761 33.17 8.55 8.96
CA LEU A 761 33.10 9.89 9.53
C LEU A 761 31.80 10.62 9.12
N PRO A 762 31.22 11.44 10.01
CA PRO A 762 30.13 12.36 9.66
C PRO A 762 30.64 13.54 8.84
N ASP A 763 29.78 14.04 7.96
CA ASP A 763 29.88 15.37 7.40
C ASP A 763 29.32 16.42 8.39
N GLU A 764 30.18 17.34 8.82
CA GLU A 764 29.84 18.33 9.85
C GLU A 764 28.75 19.31 9.38
N GLU A 765 28.79 19.75 8.11
CA GLU A 765 27.79 20.65 7.53
C GLU A 765 26.40 19.99 7.47
N THR A 766 26.34 18.73 7.06
CA THR A 766 25.09 17.94 7.06
C THR A 766 24.55 17.77 8.48
N CYS A 767 25.41 17.49 9.47
CA CYS A 767 24.98 17.43 10.87
C CYS A 767 24.50 18.78 11.42
N ASP A 768 25.12 19.90 11.02
CA ASP A 768 24.65 21.25 11.36
C ASP A 768 23.32 21.61 10.68
N ASN A 769 23.11 21.16 9.45
CA ASN A 769 21.83 21.29 8.77
C ASN A 769 20.73 20.52 9.50
N ILE A 770 20.97 19.26 9.95
CA ILE A 770 20.00 18.50 10.75
C ILE A 770 19.63 19.26 12.03
N LEU A 771 20.62 19.78 12.78
CA LEU A 771 20.38 20.60 13.97
C LEU A 771 19.56 21.86 13.67
N ALA A 772 19.87 22.55 12.56
CA ALA A 772 19.13 23.73 12.12
C ALA A 772 17.68 23.39 11.72
N HIS A 773 17.45 22.25 11.05
CA HIS A 773 16.12 21.80 10.65
C HIS A 773 15.23 21.50 11.85
N VAL A 774 15.70 20.69 12.81
CA VAL A 774 14.91 20.36 14.01
C VAL A 774 14.74 21.57 14.93
N GLY A 775 15.77 22.43 15.03
CA GLY A 775 15.71 23.68 15.78
C GLY A 775 14.71 24.69 15.20
N ALA A 776 14.46 24.67 13.88
CA ALA A 776 13.49 25.55 13.25
C ALA A 776 12.03 25.27 13.69
N ILE A 777 11.73 24.07 14.17
CA ILE A 777 10.39 23.66 14.66
C ILE A 777 10.34 23.42 16.18
N SER A 778 11.45 23.59 16.89
CA SER A 778 11.55 23.39 18.33
C SER A 778 12.71 24.19 18.94
N ASP A 779 12.40 25.17 19.80
CA ASP A 779 13.44 25.90 20.55
C ASP A 779 14.18 24.96 21.54
N GLU A 780 13.49 23.92 22.05
CA GLU A 780 14.06 22.89 22.93
C GLU A 780 15.15 22.06 22.23
N LEU A 781 14.90 21.65 20.97
CA LEU A 781 15.91 20.95 20.17
C LEU A 781 17.00 21.92 19.66
N GLY A 782 16.62 23.14 19.27
CA GLY A 782 17.55 24.17 18.79
C GLY A 782 18.53 24.70 19.85
N THR A 783 18.25 24.46 21.13
CA THR A 783 19.12 24.82 22.28
C THR A 783 19.67 23.62 23.04
N SER A 784 19.50 22.40 22.50
CA SER A 784 20.01 21.17 23.10
C SER A 784 21.53 21.06 23.08
N GLU A 785 22.11 20.39 24.08
CA GLU A 785 23.53 20.00 24.10
C GLU A 785 23.75 18.92 23.04
N VAL A 786 24.65 19.15 22.06
CA VAL A 786 25.00 18.15 21.05
C VAL A 786 25.99 17.14 21.66
N LEU A 787 25.55 15.90 21.85
CA LEU A 787 26.36 14.83 22.47
C LEU A 787 27.21 14.07 21.45
N SER A 788 26.72 13.91 20.23
CA SER A 788 27.40 13.15 19.19
C SER A 788 26.93 13.55 17.80
N ARG A 789 27.86 13.56 16.84
CA ARG A 789 27.62 13.62 15.39
C ARG A 789 28.07 12.29 14.80
N GLN A 790 27.25 11.69 13.96
CA GLN A 790 27.41 10.29 13.56
C GLN A 790 27.05 10.10 12.09
N ALA A 791 27.75 9.19 11.44
CA ALA A 791 27.35 8.64 10.15
C ALA A 791 27.45 7.11 10.16
N CYS A 792 26.57 6.49 9.38
CA CYS A 792 26.60 5.06 9.11
C CYS A 792 26.07 4.79 7.69
N TYR A 793 26.41 3.62 7.14
CA TYR A 793 25.83 3.15 5.90
C TYR A 793 24.67 2.19 6.20
N LEU A 794 23.52 2.43 5.56
CA LEU A 794 22.36 1.54 5.56
C LEU A 794 22.58 0.45 4.48
N PRO A 795 22.47 -0.85 4.83
CA PRO A 795 22.58 -1.94 3.87
C PRO A 795 21.31 -2.04 3.04
N ASN A 796 21.36 -1.62 1.78
CA ASN A 796 20.25 -1.77 0.84
C ASN A 796 20.57 -2.88 -0.16
N VAL A 797 19.54 -3.52 -0.68
CA VAL A 797 19.68 -4.47 -1.77
C VAL A 797 19.69 -3.72 -3.11
N GLU A 798 20.62 -4.08 -3.99
CA GLU A 798 20.81 -3.47 -5.30
C GLU A 798 19.88 -4.10 -6.36
N GLY A 799 19.20 -3.27 -7.14
CA GLY A 799 18.20 -3.72 -8.12
C GLY A 799 16.81 -3.95 -7.52
N ASP A 800 15.92 -4.55 -8.31
CA ASP A 800 14.51 -4.76 -7.94
C ASP A 800 14.26 -6.00 -7.08
N VAL A 801 15.25 -6.39 -6.28
CA VAL A 801 15.17 -7.49 -5.32
C VAL A 801 14.60 -6.95 -4.00
N PRO A 802 13.47 -7.46 -3.50
CA PRO A 802 12.99 -7.11 -2.17
C PRO A 802 13.99 -7.61 -1.11
N GLY A 803 14.71 -6.68 -0.48
CA GLY A 803 15.50 -6.98 0.72
C GLY A 803 14.61 -7.18 1.95
N PRO A 804 15.16 -7.60 3.10
CA PRO A 804 16.48 -8.18 3.28
C PRO A 804 16.64 -9.53 2.58
N ILE A 805 17.89 -9.93 2.35
CA ILE A 805 18.20 -11.25 1.82
C ILE A 805 18.66 -12.16 2.98
N LEU A 806 17.96 -13.28 3.15
CA LEU A 806 18.25 -14.33 4.11
C LEU A 806 18.62 -15.65 3.38
N GLY A 807 18.99 -16.69 4.11
CA GLY A 807 19.13 -18.05 3.54
C GLY A 807 20.53 -18.43 3.07
N GLY A 808 20.64 -19.56 2.37
CA GLY A 808 21.90 -20.25 2.09
C GLY A 808 22.49 -19.94 0.70
N THR A 809 23.78 -19.61 0.64
CA THR A 809 24.46 -19.28 -0.62
C THR A 809 24.92 -20.54 -1.39
N ALA A 810 25.45 -20.34 -2.61
CA ALA A 810 26.09 -21.40 -3.40
C ALA A 810 27.27 -22.10 -2.69
N VAL A 811 27.93 -21.46 -1.72
CA VAL A 811 28.90 -22.13 -0.84
C VAL A 811 28.12 -22.74 0.31
N LYS A 812 28.13 -24.07 0.38
CA LYS A 812 27.46 -24.86 1.41
C LYS A 812 28.06 -24.53 2.78
N GLY A 813 27.20 -24.19 3.74
CA GLY A 813 27.68 -23.62 4.99
C GLY A 813 28.20 -22.20 4.84
N VAL A 814 27.58 -21.41 3.97
CA VAL A 814 27.60 -19.95 4.02
C VAL A 814 26.15 -19.51 3.85
N TRP A 815 25.69 -18.69 4.79
CA TRP A 815 24.37 -18.11 4.87
C TRP A 815 24.49 -16.59 4.80
N ILE A 816 23.46 -15.91 4.32
CA ILE A 816 23.36 -14.46 4.34
C ILE A 816 22.23 -14.02 5.27
N ALA A 817 22.41 -12.87 5.91
CA ALA A 817 21.36 -12.16 6.63
C ALA A 817 21.67 -10.65 6.60
N SER A 818 21.46 -10.03 5.45
CA SER A 818 21.87 -8.65 5.15
C SER A 818 20.83 -7.92 4.28
N GLY A 819 21.02 -6.61 4.04
CA GLY A 819 20.11 -5.82 3.19
C GLY A 819 18.85 -5.28 3.87
N HIS A 820 18.78 -5.27 5.21
CA HIS A 820 17.61 -4.81 5.99
C HIS A 820 17.29 -3.31 5.91
N SER A 821 18.04 -2.51 5.15
CA SER A 821 17.88 -1.06 5.05
C SER A 821 17.85 -0.38 6.43
N CYS A 822 16.96 0.59 6.65
CA CYS A 822 16.70 1.21 7.96
C CYS A 822 16.07 0.25 9.00
N TRP A 823 15.56 -0.91 8.59
CA TRP A 823 14.83 -1.86 9.44
C TRP A 823 15.72 -2.85 10.22
N GLY A 824 17.04 -2.74 10.15
CA GLY A 824 17.96 -3.69 10.79
C GLY A 824 17.76 -3.87 12.31
N ILE A 825 17.41 -2.80 13.04
CA ILE A 825 17.08 -2.90 14.48
C ILE A 825 15.73 -3.58 14.70
N GLN A 826 14.72 -3.20 13.91
CA GLN A 826 13.38 -3.78 13.98
C GLN A 826 13.42 -5.28 13.71
N ASN A 827 14.11 -5.71 12.65
CA ASN A 827 14.17 -7.09 12.19
C ASN A 827 15.26 -7.94 12.89
N GLY A 828 16.04 -7.34 13.79
CA GLY A 828 17.14 -7.97 14.54
C GLY A 828 16.76 -9.30 15.18
N PRO A 829 15.84 -9.31 16.16
CA PRO A 829 15.39 -10.52 16.86
C PRO A 829 14.79 -11.58 15.93
N GLY A 830 13.88 -11.19 15.04
CA GLY A 830 13.21 -12.11 14.11
C GLY A 830 14.22 -12.80 13.20
N THR A 831 15.05 -12.02 12.51
CA THR A 831 16.11 -12.55 11.64
C THR A 831 17.08 -13.43 12.42
N GLY A 832 17.52 -13.01 13.60
CA GLY A 832 18.45 -13.79 14.42
C GLY A 832 17.88 -15.16 14.83
N LYS A 833 16.57 -15.23 15.12
CA LYS A 833 15.89 -16.49 15.41
C LYS A 833 15.80 -17.38 14.16
N ILE A 834 15.39 -16.81 13.04
CA ILE A 834 15.30 -17.48 11.74
C ILE A 834 16.68 -18.05 11.31
N MET A 835 17.77 -17.30 11.48
CA MET A 835 19.11 -17.79 11.16
C MET A 835 19.55 -18.93 12.09
N ALA A 836 19.14 -18.93 13.36
CA ALA A 836 19.39 -20.06 14.26
C ALA A 836 18.61 -21.33 13.84
N GLU A 837 17.39 -21.17 13.32
CA GLU A 837 16.56 -22.26 12.78
C GLU A 837 17.15 -22.81 11.45
N PHE A 838 17.57 -21.95 10.52
CA PHE A 838 18.31 -22.39 9.32
C PHE A 838 19.57 -23.20 9.67
N VAL A 839 20.31 -22.73 10.66
CA VAL A 839 21.53 -23.37 11.15
C VAL A 839 21.26 -24.75 11.77
N TYR A 840 20.42 -24.84 12.81
CA TYR A 840 20.24 -26.07 13.58
C TYR A 840 19.16 -27.01 13.01
N ASP A 841 18.06 -26.45 12.54
CA ASP A 841 16.89 -27.21 12.05
C ASP A 841 16.89 -27.37 10.52
N GLY A 842 17.72 -26.58 9.82
CA GLY A 842 17.90 -26.64 8.36
C GLY A 842 16.86 -25.87 7.55
N LYS A 843 15.93 -25.16 8.20
CA LYS A 843 14.88 -24.33 7.61
C LYS A 843 14.33 -23.35 8.64
N ALA A 844 13.72 -22.25 8.20
CA ALA A 844 12.90 -21.42 9.08
C ALA A 844 11.65 -22.18 9.57
N VAL A 845 11.20 -21.88 10.78
CA VAL A 845 10.00 -22.46 11.41
C VAL A 845 9.16 -21.38 12.10
N SER A 846 9.76 -20.29 12.59
CA SER A 846 9.05 -19.20 13.28
C SER A 846 8.39 -18.18 12.36
N ALA A 847 8.75 -18.15 11.09
CA ALA A 847 8.15 -17.32 10.05
C ALA A 847 8.33 -18.01 8.69
N ASP A 848 7.39 -17.78 7.78
CA ASP A 848 7.59 -18.03 6.36
C ASP A 848 8.49 -16.91 5.82
N VAL A 849 9.64 -17.28 5.26
CA VAL A 849 10.64 -16.34 4.71
C VAL A 849 11.17 -16.81 3.37
N ASP A 850 10.42 -17.68 2.69
CA ASP A 850 10.83 -18.18 1.37
C ASP A 850 11.02 -16.99 0.41
N GLU A 851 10.16 -15.97 0.44
CA GLU A 851 10.30 -14.73 -0.36
C GLU A 851 11.61 -13.93 -0.15
N LEU A 852 12.36 -14.20 0.92
CA LEU A 852 13.61 -13.53 1.26
C LEU A 852 14.86 -14.39 0.96
N ASP A 853 14.70 -15.63 0.50
CA ASP A 853 15.84 -16.53 0.32
C ASP A 853 16.72 -16.11 -0.87
N ILE A 854 18.04 -15.99 -0.62
CA ILE A 854 19.04 -15.67 -1.66
C ILE A 854 18.97 -16.59 -2.88
N ARG A 855 18.48 -17.82 -2.71
CA ARG A 855 18.31 -18.80 -3.80
C ARG A 855 17.18 -18.45 -4.75
N HIS A 856 16.35 -17.44 -4.48
CA HIS A 856 15.41 -16.89 -5.48
C HIS A 856 16.07 -15.86 -6.42
N LEU A 857 17.30 -15.42 -6.14
CA LEU A 857 18.12 -14.60 -7.05
C LEU A 857 18.85 -15.49 -8.07
N ASP A 858 19.20 -16.69 -7.63
CA ASP A 858 19.71 -17.80 -8.42
C ASP A 858 18.53 -18.68 -8.87
N GLY A 859 17.79 -18.22 -9.89
CA GLY A 859 16.64 -18.94 -10.44
C GLY A 859 16.94 -20.36 -10.94
N GLY A 860 15.88 -21.07 -11.31
CA GLY A 860 15.95 -22.32 -12.09
C GLY A 860 15.74 -23.63 -11.33
N SER A 861 14.59 -24.26 -11.64
CA SER A 861 14.29 -25.71 -11.64
C SER A 861 14.02 -26.48 -10.32
N GLN A 862 12.87 -27.15 -10.32
CA GLN A 862 12.58 -28.38 -9.56
C GLN A 862 12.82 -29.59 -10.48
N ASP A 863 13.44 -30.64 -9.94
CA ASP A 863 13.65 -32.02 -10.43
C ASP A 863 14.45 -32.80 -9.35
#